data_AF-A0A1H9ITN4-F1
#
_entry.id   AF-A0A1H9ITN4-F1
#
_cell.length_a   1.000
_cell.length_b   1.000
_cell.length_c   1.000
_cell.angle_alpha   90.00
_cell.angle_beta   90.00
_cell.angle_gamma   90.00
#
_symmetry.space_group_name_H-M   'P 1'
#
loop_
_entity.id
_entity.type
_entity.pdbx_description
1 polymer ?
#
loop_
_entity_poly.entity_id
_entity_poly.type
_entity_poly.pdbx_seq_one_letter_code
_entity_poly.pdbx_strand_id
1 'polypeptide(L)'
;MIAPFSVGSKPYRAFRNRLGCGAPDHDGDFRDLLMARAQMPHRIGFRQANLDTGFSANLARLFPQLIAVDAPQIDGDTPVLMYGALMPDPQKSHASTTALMPHVKPDDPVTYFEMGFLASTTSWAEALASRDPAQACLGYVFDDRAQYYMSDYETRLDAKLNGDFTLSPQDRDRAEAAMRRIVADRISKYNSQPFYRPVVSPEFARRVLVVDQNFSDASTFYGRADHRTFKAMLRAAITENPDAEILVKTHPDLAWSRDGTRRGYFDHMTSQGRVRIIRDAANPFELFDLVDTVYVGTSGMGLEALLAGKRVVCFGAPCYAGWGLTDDRGTVPHRHRNRDLAEFFHAFYIWYTVYHLPDGPVPARIEDVLDYIVTHRPVRPIPQIAPAQPTLSIVIPVHGVESYIAECLTSIQKQTFQDFEVIAIDDVSPDRSAAVVQAYADRDPRFRLVTRRENAGPGFVRNQGIDLARGRYVLFIDPDDYMPDPDHLGRIIAMAEADGVDMVRFRKVHEQIEDADGAVVRMRPDPTEAFFAAEVQDTTPADHPQIAHSRHFWNWLYRRDFLNDKAIRFKTAYREERAFLMQAYLANPRLSVCDSDGVVYRIRPGSAVRRKQTMSDVRDQLDNFDHVVSLLDDQHAFEPTSPHWWLARFQVSQFLHYLFFGFAWKTATEEGETDAFMTRLATTLQRTALWPDDVIGDPDSMAARHFRCGAYGLLLAATMAQRADLIALARTLSPVPADTLYDIYLHAPQTPTEHRLQAALNTYARNERVTQAGARAAAPARPIRLIIHIGATKTGSTALQHLMDDNRPALLRAGIWYPETGLLRQIDRPSKQAGHARFMAEARRGGTALRRHILSGLAAMGDRIHTVILSSEAFFLEPDSTALAKHFPDFDVEMIVYLRRQDEWANAQYAEFVAGGAISREALPFADWLSKPATQSLLDYDGLLRRWKACLPQSALHVRRYDRSDGRDWDIITDFTDTLNLPVIGDLPRPAADRGNVASLSACHVELIRHYNLREYDTTNAYLGFVGALTDRLLDWRRARDLPMPKPWFLTDTLSDRIMAQAARGNARIAQEHFDRSGGDAFPPRAASPPDSTLYLAECNIAEATYQELAMRRTTRPGMVNYGPLAWRRWTFVPLMTAGYAMRGKRILARRFWTDPAGFALTHWAGRRPGLMKMTFAHLRTDYAPHTPHTGAIHAR
;
A
#
# COMPACT_ATOMS: atom_id res chain seq x y z
N MET A 1 36.84 25.52 22.34
CA MET A 1 37.69 26.09 21.26
C MET A 1 39.14 25.93 21.70
N ILE A 2 39.79 24.84 21.30
CA ILE A 2 41.21 24.59 21.56
C ILE A 2 41.95 25.14 20.33
N ALA A 3 42.96 26.00 20.53
CA ALA A 3 43.78 26.53 19.45
C ALA A 3 44.44 25.38 18.67
N PRO A 4 44.50 25.42 17.33
CA PRO A 4 45.08 24.35 16.54
C PRO A 4 46.55 24.15 16.94
N PHE A 5 46.89 22.94 17.37
CA PHE A 5 48.25 22.52 17.66
C PHE A 5 49.11 22.78 16.41
N SER A 6 50.14 23.62 16.52
CA SER A 6 50.91 24.04 15.35
C SER A 6 51.73 22.88 14.79
N VAL A 7 51.71 22.75 13.46
CA VAL A 7 52.52 21.78 12.71
C VAL A 7 53.99 22.01 13.06
N GLY A 8 54.61 21.03 13.74
CA GLY A 8 56.03 21.08 14.10
C GLY A 8 56.35 21.28 15.59
N SER A 9 55.39 21.18 16.50
CA SER A 9 55.66 21.24 17.95
C SER A 9 56.72 20.20 18.38
N LYS A 10 57.63 20.58 19.29
CA LYS A 10 58.69 19.70 19.82
C LYS A 10 58.14 18.34 20.34
N PRO A 11 56.97 18.26 21.02
CA PRO A 11 56.42 16.98 21.50
C PRO A 11 56.09 15.99 20.37
N TYR A 12 55.50 16.46 19.27
CA TYR A 12 55.15 15.59 18.13
C TYR A 12 56.38 14.93 17.51
N ARG A 13 57.45 15.71 17.31
CA ARG A 13 58.73 15.20 16.80
C ARG A 13 59.42 14.27 17.79
N ALA A 14 59.36 14.57 19.09
CA ALA A 14 59.92 13.71 20.13
C ALA A 14 59.23 12.32 20.15
N PHE A 15 57.89 12.29 20.04
CA PHE A 15 57.14 11.03 19.95
C PHE A 15 57.45 10.22 18.71
N ARG A 16 57.51 10.87 17.54
CA ARG A 16 57.85 10.16 16.29
C ARG A 16 59.26 9.55 16.34
N ASN A 17 60.20 10.22 17.01
CA ASN A 17 61.55 9.71 17.21
C ASN A 17 61.62 8.54 18.21
N ARG A 18 60.57 8.29 19.01
CA ARG A 18 60.47 7.15 19.93
C ARG A 18 59.89 5.89 19.30
N LEU A 19 59.28 5.97 18.11
CA LEU A 19 58.82 4.77 17.40
C LEU A 19 59.99 3.79 17.25
N GLY A 20 59.79 2.55 17.68
CA GLY A 20 60.83 1.51 17.68
C GLY A 20 61.96 1.66 18.71
N CYS A 21 61.98 2.73 19.51
CA CYS A 21 62.91 2.89 20.64
C CYS A 21 62.25 2.33 21.91
N GLY A 22 62.83 1.27 22.47
CA GLY A 22 62.20 0.41 23.47
C GLY A 22 61.67 1.12 24.72
N ALA A 23 60.44 0.74 25.10
CA ALA A 23 60.20 0.43 26.50
C ALA A 23 61.19 -0.67 26.93
N PRO A 24 61.78 -0.61 28.14
CA PRO A 24 62.73 -1.63 28.59
C PRO A 24 62.11 -3.01 28.42
N ASP A 25 62.91 -4.00 28.00
CA ASP A 25 62.46 -5.38 28.02
C ASP A 25 62.07 -5.72 29.45
N HIS A 26 60.82 -6.15 29.60
CA HIS A 26 60.25 -6.47 30.89
C HIS A 26 60.51 -7.94 31.17
N ASP A 27 60.78 -8.29 32.44
CA ASP A 27 60.77 -9.69 32.87
C ASP A 27 59.33 -10.22 32.77
N GLY A 28 59.03 -10.97 31.70
CA GLY A 28 57.71 -11.58 31.45
C GLY A 28 57.19 -11.40 30.02
N ASP A 29 56.08 -12.06 29.69
CA ASP A 29 55.44 -11.94 28.37
C ASP A 29 54.67 -10.60 28.25
N PHE A 30 54.84 -9.91 27.12
CA PHE A 30 54.22 -8.60 26.86
C PHE A 30 52.69 -8.65 26.99
N ARG A 31 52.05 -9.73 26.53
CA ARG A 31 50.59 -9.87 26.60
C ARG A 31 50.13 -9.89 28.05
N ASP A 32 50.83 -10.62 28.92
CA ASP A 32 50.48 -10.71 30.35
C ASP A 32 50.63 -9.35 31.03
N LEU A 33 51.69 -8.60 30.70
CA LEU A 33 51.91 -7.25 31.20
C LEU A 33 50.84 -6.26 30.73
N LEU A 34 50.44 -6.34 29.46
CA LEU A 34 49.35 -5.55 28.91
C LEU A 34 48.03 -5.82 29.66
N MET A 35 47.71 -7.10 29.90
CA MET A 35 46.50 -7.48 30.63
C MET A 35 46.53 -7.03 32.10
N ALA A 36 47.69 -7.13 32.76
CA ALA A 36 47.87 -6.64 34.11
C ALA A 36 47.69 -5.11 34.20
N ARG A 37 48.21 -4.37 33.21
CA ARG A 37 48.08 -2.90 33.14
C ARG A 37 46.68 -2.45 32.75
N ALA A 38 45.90 -3.25 32.02
CA ALA A 38 44.58 -2.85 31.52
C ALA A 38 43.60 -2.39 32.61
N GLN A 39 43.81 -2.81 33.87
CA GLN A 39 43.02 -2.40 35.03
C GLN A 39 43.36 -1.00 35.58
N MET A 40 44.43 -0.36 35.08
CA MET A 40 44.81 1.01 35.47
C MET A 40 44.10 2.05 34.60
N PRO A 41 43.97 3.31 35.06
CA PRO A 41 43.44 4.38 34.20
C PRO A 41 44.34 4.65 33.00
N HIS A 42 43.74 4.81 31.81
CA HIS A 42 44.47 5.11 30.56
C HIS A 42 43.83 6.26 29.82
N ARG A 43 44.64 7.19 29.31
CA ARG A 43 44.17 8.31 28.49
C ARG A 43 44.04 7.90 27.03
N ILE A 44 42.94 8.27 26.39
CA ILE A 44 42.64 7.87 25.01
C ILE A 44 42.05 9.02 24.18
N GLY A 45 42.36 9.03 22.89
CA GLY A 45 41.91 10.05 21.94
C GLY A 45 40.45 9.92 21.47
N PHE A 46 39.68 9.03 22.08
CA PHE A 46 38.25 8.87 21.80
C PHE A 46 37.43 9.75 22.74
N ARG A 47 36.29 10.25 22.25
CA ARG A 47 35.29 10.94 23.08
C ARG A 47 34.45 9.92 23.83
N GLN A 48 33.87 10.30 24.97
CA GLN A 48 33.05 9.39 25.79
C GLN A 48 31.92 8.74 24.97
N ALA A 49 31.22 9.51 24.14
CA ALA A 49 30.13 8.98 23.31
C ALA A 49 30.55 7.84 22.36
N ASN A 50 31.80 7.82 21.90
CA ASN A 50 32.35 6.75 21.06
C ASN A 50 32.64 5.47 21.86
N LEU A 51 33.01 5.62 23.15
CA LEU A 51 33.24 4.52 24.08
C LEU A 51 31.94 3.93 24.62
N ASP A 52 30.82 4.65 24.54
CA ASP A 52 29.52 4.13 25.01
C ASP A 52 28.75 3.41 23.90
N THR A 53 28.79 3.94 22.68
CA THR A 53 27.90 3.49 21.57
C THR A 53 28.60 3.39 20.22
N GLY A 54 29.91 3.64 20.12
CA GLY A 54 30.62 3.62 18.83
C GLY A 54 31.25 2.28 18.49
N PHE A 55 32.00 2.24 17.38
CA PHE A 55 32.84 1.09 16.99
C PHE A 55 33.85 0.69 18.08
N SER A 56 34.18 1.60 19.01
CA SER A 56 35.05 1.37 20.15
C SER A 56 34.32 1.03 21.45
N ALA A 57 32.99 0.82 21.44
CA ALA A 57 32.21 0.63 22.67
C ALA A 57 32.73 -0.54 23.51
N ASN A 58 33.11 -1.58 22.79
CA ASN A 58 33.65 -2.82 23.33
C ASN A 58 35.06 -2.69 23.95
N LEU A 59 35.83 -1.62 23.63
CA LEU A 59 37.16 -1.39 24.20
C LEU A 59 37.10 -1.11 25.71
N ALA A 60 36.03 -0.47 26.20
CA ALA A 60 35.83 -0.19 27.61
C ALA A 60 35.67 -1.48 28.44
N ARG A 61 35.33 -2.62 27.82
CA ARG A 61 35.31 -3.91 28.51
C ARG A 61 36.72 -4.42 28.82
N LEU A 62 37.67 -4.16 27.92
CA LEU A 62 39.07 -4.55 28.09
C LEU A 62 39.82 -3.57 29.00
N PHE A 63 39.56 -2.27 28.85
CA PHE A 63 40.12 -1.19 29.67
C PHE A 63 38.98 -0.46 30.39
N PRO A 64 38.55 -0.92 31.57
CA PRO A 64 37.37 -0.37 32.26
C PRO A 64 37.56 1.06 32.79
N GLN A 65 38.80 1.57 32.86
CA GLN A 65 39.14 2.88 33.42
C GLN A 65 39.67 3.86 32.35
N LEU A 66 39.12 3.83 31.14
CA LEU A 66 39.50 4.77 30.07
C LEU A 66 39.09 6.22 30.40
N ILE A 67 40.02 7.14 30.20
CA ILE A 67 39.84 8.59 30.31
C ILE A 67 39.75 9.15 28.89
N ALA A 68 38.52 9.48 28.48
CA ALA A 68 38.22 10.05 27.17
C ALA A 68 38.85 11.44 26.98
N VAL A 69 39.05 11.85 25.73
CA VAL A 69 39.71 13.13 25.39
C VAL A 69 38.93 14.37 25.84
N ASP A 70 37.62 14.21 26.07
CA ASP A 70 36.71 15.23 26.59
C ASP A 70 36.47 15.11 28.11
N ALA A 71 37.17 14.21 28.80
CA ALA A 71 37.10 14.06 30.26
C ALA A 71 38.02 15.07 30.99
N PRO A 72 37.61 15.58 32.17
CA PRO A 72 38.42 16.53 32.95
C PRO A 72 39.83 16.04 33.33
N GLN A 73 40.03 14.71 33.41
CA GLN A 73 41.28 14.08 33.84
C GLN A 73 42.28 13.84 32.70
N ILE A 74 42.00 14.28 31.46
CA ILE A 74 42.84 13.98 30.29
C ILE A 74 44.28 14.55 30.38
N ASP A 75 44.51 15.58 31.19
CA ASP A 75 45.85 16.17 31.40
C ASP A 75 46.65 15.52 32.56
N GLY A 76 46.17 14.39 33.10
CA GLY A 76 46.82 13.62 34.18
C GLY A 76 48.13 12.91 33.78
N ASP A 77 48.72 12.18 34.73
CA ASP A 77 50.02 11.49 34.58
C ASP A 77 49.90 9.99 34.24
N THR A 78 48.71 9.53 33.84
CA THR A 78 48.46 8.10 33.59
C THR A 78 48.91 7.68 32.18
N PRO A 79 49.17 6.39 31.92
CA PRO A 79 49.59 5.90 30.61
C PRO A 79 48.60 6.22 29.48
N VAL A 80 49.08 6.17 28.25
CA VAL A 80 48.35 6.59 27.04
C VAL A 80 48.09 5.42 26.11
N LEU A 81 46.84 5.30 25.64
CA LEU A 81 46.45 4.38 24.57
C LEU A 81 46.26 5.17 23.27
N MET A 82 47.11 4.90 22.29
CA MET A 82 47.15 5.64 21.03
C MET A 82 46.62 4.79 19.87
N TYR A 83 45.44 5.16 19.37
CA TYR A 83 44.79 4.49 18.24
C TYR A 83 45.27 5.03 16.88
N GLY A 84 45.67 4.14 15.97
CA GLY A 84 46.01 4.51 14.59
C GLY A 84 47.44 5.03 14.39
N ALA A 85 47.67 5.68 13.24
CA ALA A 85 49.02 6.06 12.76
C ALA A 85 49.40 7.53 13.03
N LEU A 86 50.70 7.74 13.28
CA LEU A 86 51.33 9.05 13.49
C LEU A 86 52.15 9.49 12.26
N MET A 87 51.50 10.09 11.27
CA MET A 87 52.12 10.46 9.99
C MET A 87 53.14 11.61 10.13
N PRO A 88 54.08 11.80 9.18
CA PRO A 88 55.00 12.94 9.24
C PRO A 88 54.30 14.31 9.28
N ASP A 89 53.14 14.40 8.63
CA ASP A 89 52.23 15.54 8.65
C ASP A 89 51.10 15.28 9.67
N PRO A 90 51.00 16.05 10.75
CA PRO A 90 49.93 15.90 11.76
C PRO A 90 48.52 15.98 11.18
N GLN A 91 48.30 16.70 10.07
CA GLN A 91 46.99 16.79 9.43
C GLN A 91 46.60 15.49 8.71
N LYS A 92 47.57 14.61 8.44
CA LYS A 92 47.36 13.29 7.84
C LYS A 92 47.31 12.16 8.87
N SER A 93 47.60 12.45 10.14
CA SER A 93 47.47 11.49 11.23
C SER A 93 46.01 11.19 11.57
N HIS A 94 45.77 10.07 12.23
CA HIS A 94 44.41 9.67 12.60
C HIS A 94 43.76 10.70 13.54
N ALA A 95 42.45 10.93 13.39
CA ALA A 95 41.74 12.00 14.10
C ALA A 95 41.80 11.86 15.63
N SER A 96 41.72 10.64 16.16
CA SER A 96 41.88 10.39 17.60
C SER A 96 43.28 10.73 18.09
N THR A 97 44.33 10.39 17.32
CA THR A 97 45.72 10.73 17.63
C THR A 97 45.92 12.23 17.67
N THR A 98 45.39 12.94 16.68
CA THR A 98 45.45 14.40 16.60
C THR A 98 44.71 15.07 17.76
N ALA A 99 43.56 14.52 18.18
CA ALA A 99 42.81 15.02 19.32
C ALA A 99 43.51 14.78 20.66
N LEU A 100 44.21 13.65 20.80
CA LEU A 100 44.93 13.27 22.01
C LEU A 100 46.24 14.05 22.19
N MET A 101 46.94 14.32 21.08
CA MET A 101 48.30 14.88 21.07
C MET A 101 48.54 16.11 21.96
N PRO A 102 47.59 17.08 22.11
CA PRO A 102 47.78 18.22 23.00
C PRO A 102 47.93 17.86 24.48
N HIS A 103 47.47 16.68 24.86
CA HIS A 103 47.43 16.19 26.24
C HIS A 103 48.57 15.21 26.55
N VAL A 104 49.42 14.88 25.57
CA VAL A 104 50.49 13.89 25.73
C VAL A 104 51.84 14.58 26.02
N LYS A 105 52.52 14.14 27.08
CA LYS A 105 53.85 14.61 27.50
C LYS A 105 54.92 13.73 26.86
N PRO A 106 56.09 14.27 26.44
CA PRO A 106 57.13 13.50 25.72
C PRO A 106 57.58 12.19 26.39
N ASP A 107 57.48 12.11 27.73
CA ASP A 107 57.91 10.96 28.53
C ASP A 107 56.78 10.00 28.93
N ASP A 108 55.53 10.26 28.50
CA ASP A 108 54.40 9.39 28.80
C ASP A 108 54.63 7.96 28.26
N PRO A 109 54.31 6.92 29.04
CA PRO A 109 54.22 5.56 28.52
C PRO A 109 53.08 5.47 27.50
N VAL A 110 53.38 5.03 26.28
CA VAL A 110 52.40 4.89 25.20
C VAL A 110 52.29 3.43 24.78
N THR A 111 51.06 2.94 24.71
CA THR A 111 50.72 1.69 24.02
C THR A 111 49.92 2.04 22.78
N TYR A 112 50.47 1.68 21.63
CA TYR A 112 49.83 1.79 20.33
C TYR A 112 48.84 0.64 20.16
N PHE A 113 47.68 0.92 19.56
CA PHE A 113 46.74 -0.13 19.23
C PHE A 113 45.99 0.13 17.93
N GLU A 114 45.54 -0.94 17.29
CA GLU A 114 44.74 -0.89 16.07
C GLU A 114 43.72 -2.04 16.05
N MET A 115 42.73 -1.99 15.16
CA MET A 115 41.81 -3.10 14.96
C MET A 115 42.53 -4.35 14.45
N GLY A 116 42.15 -5.50 14.98
CA GLY A 116 42.60 -6.80 14.51
C GLY A 116 41.97 -7.21 13.18
N PHE A 117 42.30 -8.42 12.75
CA PHE A 117 41.80 -9.02 11.51
C PHE A 117 40.51 -9.83 11.66
N LEU A 118 39.96 -9.96 12.87
CA LEU A 118 38.57 -10.40 13.08
C LEU A 118 37.85 -9.20 13.70
N ALA A 119 37.57 -8.19 12.88
CA ALA A 119 37.22 -6.87 13.38
C ALA A 119 35.75 -6.76 13.78
N SER A 120 34.80 -7.22 12.96
CA SER A 120 33.37 -7.10 13.23
C SER A 120 32.51 -8.09 12.42
N THR A 121 31.27 -8.31 12.88
CA THR A 121 30.22 -9.07 12.17
C THR A 121 29.71 -8.35 10.92
N THR A 122 29.79 -7.03 10.92
CA THR A 122 29.39 -6.14 9.81
C THR A 122 30.60 -5.41 9.23
N SER A 123 30.38 -4.49 8.29
CA SER A 123 31.43 -3.59 7.79
C SER A 123 31.70 -2.46 8.79
N TRP A 124 32.90 -1.87 8.68
CA TRP A 124 33.28 -0.71 9.49
C TRP A 124 32.30 0.47 9.37
N ALA A 125 31.80 0.75 8.17
CA ALA A 125 30.85 1.83 7.93
C ALA A 125 29.48 1.56 8.56
N GLU A 126 28.98 0.33 8.46
CA GLU A 126 27.71 -0.09 9.07
C GLU A 126 27.77 0.00 10.59
N ALA A 127 28.83 -0.53 11.21
CA ALA A 127 29.02 -0.48 12.66
C ALA A 127 29.15 0.96 13.19
N LEU A 128 29.78 1.87 12.43
CA LEU A 128 29.83 3.29 12.79
C LEU A 128 28.48 4.00 12.64
N ALA A 129 27.69 3.61 11.64
CA ALA A 129 26.39 4.21 11.38
C ALA A 129 25.32 3.74 12.38
N SER A 130 25.32 2.46 12.74
CA SER A 130 24.35 1.86 13.66
C SER A 130 24.53 2.33 15.09
N ARG A 131 25.78 2.57 15.51
CA ARG A 131 26.13 2.83 16.92
C ARG A 131 25.64 1.74 17.87
N ASP A 132 25.56 0.52 17.37
CA ASP A 132 25.16 -0.66 18.12
C ASP A 132 26.41 -1.33 18.74
N PRO A 133 26.52 -1.42 20.08
CA PRO A 133 27.61 -2.14 20.74
C PRO A 133 27.73 -3.60 20.29
N ALA A 134 26.65 -4.26 19.86
CA ALA A 134 26.69 -5.63 19.37
C ALA A 134 27.46 -5.80 18.04
N GLN A 135 27.65 -4.69 17.32
CA GLN A 135 28.38 -4.60 16.05
C GLN A 135 29.75 -3.91 16.19
N ALA A 136 30.13 -3.52 17.41
CA ALA A 136 31.42 -2.88 17.67
C ALA A 136 32.59 -3.83 17.40
N CYS A 137 33.81 -3.28 17.41
CA CYS A 137 35.00 -4.08 17.15
C CYS A 137 35.09 -5.26 18.14
N LEU A 138 35.56 -6.42 17.66
CA LEU A 138 35.67 -7.66 18.43
C LEU A 138 37.11 -7.97 18.87
N GLY A 139 38.10 -7.30 18.28
CA GLY A 139 39.51 -7.57 18.57
C GLY A 139 40.44 -6.41 18.21
N TYR A 140 41.40 -6.15 19.08
CA TYR A 140 42.44 -5.13 18.90
C TYR A 140 43.83 -5.74 19.04
N VAL A 141 44.79 -5.22 18.27
CA VAL A 141 46.22 -5.50 18.42
C VAL A 141 46.88 -4.36 19.20
N PHE A 142 47.81 -4.69 20.08
CA PHE A 142 48.47 -3.72 20.96
C PHE A 142 49.99 -3.89 20.90
N ASP A 143 50.73 -2.78 20.98
CA ASP A 143 52.18 -2.77 20.96
C ASP A 143 52.74 -1.52 21.64
N ASP A 144 53.79 -1.65 22.44
CA ASP A 144 54.45 -0.54 23.15
C ASP A 144 55.69 0.02 22.41
N ARG A 145 56.05 -0.54 21.24
CA ARG A 145 57.16 -0.10 20.39
C ARG A 145 56.68 0.60 19.11
N ALA A 146 55.79 -0.04 18.35
CA ALA A 146 55.23 0.47 17.10
C ALA A 146 54.02 -0.36 16.61
N GLN A 147 53.19 0.18 15.71
CA GLN A 147 52.06 -0.57 15.14
C GLN A 147 52.53 -1.68 14.17
N TYR A 148 51.76 -2.76 14.06
CA TYR A 148 52.13 -3.97 13.29
C TYR A 148 52.47 -3.73 11.80
N TYR A 149 51.90 -2.70 11.18
CA TYR A 149 52.17 -2.36 9.78
C TYR A 149 53.39 -1.43 9.60
N MET A 150 54.09 -1.06 10.68
CA MET A 150 55.23 -0.15 10.67
C MET A 150 56.57 -0.86 10.41
N SER A 151 56.79 -1.26 9.16
CA SER A 151 57.94 -2.09 8.74
C SER A 151 59.34 -1.50 8.95
N ASP A 152 59.47 -0.21 9.26
CA ASP A 152 60.75 0.43 9.57
C ASP A 152 61.17 0.23 11.03
N TYR A 153 60.25 -0.21 11.91
CA TYR A 153 60.46 -0.30 13.35
C TYR A 153 60.19 -1.72 13.82
N GLU A 154 61.01 -2.22 14.75
CA GLU A 154 60.79 -3.54 15.35
C GLU A 154 59.64 -3.48 16.37
N THR A 155 58.60 -4.29 16.14
CA THR A 155 57.44 -4.44 17.02
C THR A 155 57.64 -5.60 18.03
N ARG A 156 56.77 -5.71 19.05
CA ARG A 156 56.73 -6.89 19.94
C ARG A 156 56.37 -8.16 19.17
N LEU A 157 55.58 -8.05 18.10
CA LEU A 157 55.32 -9.15 17.19
C LEU A 157 56.59 -9.61 16.47
N ASP A 158 57.38 -8.68 15.92
CA ASP A 158 58.65 -9.01 15.26
C ASP A 158 59.63 -9.65 16.26
N ALA A 159 59.73 -9.11 17.47
CA ALA A 159 60.56 -9.67 18.54
C ALA A 159 60.14 -11.10 18.92
N LYS A 160 58.82 -11.36 19.05
CA LYS A 160 58.28 -12.71 19.28
C LYS A 160 58.66 -13.63 18.12
N LEU A 161 58.44 -13.21 16.88
CA LEU A 161 58.71 -14.00 15.67
C LEU A 161 60.20 -14.24 15.41
N ASN A 162 61.09 -13.35 15.81
CA ASN A 162 62.54 -13.58 15.75
C ASN A 162 63.03 -14.49 16.90
N GLY A 163 62.43 -14.38 18.09
CA GLY A 163 62.83 -15.13 19.29
C GLY A 163 62.59 -16.64 19.23
N ASP A 164 62.97 -17.37 20.28
CA ASP A 164 62.99 -18.84 20.28
C ASP A 164 61.65 -19.53 20.60
N PHE A 165 60.52 -18.81 20.55
CA PHE A 165 59.24 -19.45 20.78
C PHE A 165 58.95 -20.49 19.70
N THR A 166 58.37 -21.61 20.14
CA THR A 166 57.90 -22.72 19.31
C THR A 166 56.52 -23.14 19.82
N LEU A 167 55.67 -23.64 18.93
CA LEU A 167 54.34 -24.09 19.32
C LEU A 167 54.40 -25.47 19.98
N SER A 168 53.68 -25.62 21.09
CA SER A 168 53.34 -26.95 21.60
C SER A 168 52.44 -27.68 20.56
N PRO A 169 52.39 -29.03 20.57
CA PRO A 169 51.46 -29.76 19.71
C PRO A 169 50.01 -29.25 19.84
N GLN A 170 49.58 -28.95 21.08
CA GLN A 170 48.25 -28.43 21.36
C GLN A 170 48.02 -27.03 20.76
N ASP A 171 49.00 -26.13 20.85
CA ASP A 171 48.89 -24.78 20.29
C ASP A 171 48.93 -24.78 18.77
N ARG A 172 49.68 -25.70 18.15
CA ARG A 172 49.67 -25.90 16.71
C ARG A 172 48.32 -26.42 16.25
N ASP A 173 47.78 -27.45 16.89
CA ASP A 173 46.45 -27.99 16.56
C ASP A 173 45.37 -26.91 16.69
N ARG A 174 45.44 -26.08 17.74
CA ARG A 174 44.54 -24.95 17.95
C ARG A 174 44.65 -23.91 16.84
N ALA A 175 45.86 -23.52 16.46
CA ALA A 175 46.11 -22.56 15.39
C ALA A 175 45.58 -23.07 14.05
N GLU A 176 45.93 -24.30 13.67
CA GLU A 176 45.50 -24.91 12.42
C GLU A 176 43.99 -25.15 12.37
N ALA A 177 43.36 -25.52 13.50
CA ALA A 177 41.91 -25.65 13.58
C ALA A 177 41.20 -24.30 13.38
N ALA A 178 41.68 -23.23 14.01
CA ALA A 178 41.14 -21.89 13.82
C ALA A 178 41.32 -21.40 12.38
N MET A 179 42.48 -21.65 11.75
CA MET A 179 42.71 -21.36 10.34
C MET A 179 41.71 -22.11 9.44
N ARG A 180 41.54 -23.42 9.63
CA ARG A 180 40.57 -24.22 8.86
C ARG A 180 39.15 -23.68 8.99
N ARG A 181 38.75 -23.28 10.21
CA ARG A 181 37.44 -22.66 10.45
C ARG A 181 37.28 -21.34 9.72
N ILE A 182 38.26 -20.45 9.78
CA ILE A 182 38.24 -19.16 9.06
C ILE A 182 38.01 -19.38 7.57
N VAL A 183 38.70 -20.34 6.95
CA VAL A 183 38.54 -20.65 5.52
C VAL A 183 37.18 -21.30 5.23
N ALA A 184 36.80 -22.32 6.00
CA ALA A 184 35.56 -23.09 5.78
C ALA A 184 34.30 -22.23 5.98
N ASP A 185 34.29 -21.41 7.03
CA ASP A 185 33.18 -20.51 7.36
C ASP A 185 33.28 -19.19 6.57
N ARG A 186 34.32 -19.01 5.75
CA ARG A 186 34.60 -17.83 4.91
C ARG A 186 34.62 -16.52 5.72
N ILE A 187 35.27 -16.54 6.87
CA ILE A 187 35.38 -15.42 7.81
C ILE A 187 36.52 -14.50 7.38
N SER A 188 36.24 -13.19 7.28
CA SER A 188 37.21 -12.16 6.86
C SER A 188 37.32 -11.06 7.93
N LYS A 189 38.15 -10.03 7.70
CA LYS A 189 38.23 -8.84 8.57
C LYS A 189 36.88 -8.21 8.86
N TYR A 190 36.04 -8.11 7.84
CA TYR A 190 34.66 -7.67 7.92
C TYR A 190 33.78 -8.79 7.35
N ASN A 191 32.54 -8.93 7.85
CA ASN A 191 31.74 -10.13 7.58
C ASN A 191 30.32 -9.83 7.05
N SER A 192 30.10 -8.65 6.45
CA SER A 192 28.85 -8.31 5.75
C SER A 192 28.91 -8.41 4.22
N GLN A 193 30.07 -8.78 3.65
CA GLN A 193 30.21 -8.90 2.20
C GLN A 193 29.48 -10.15 1.67
N PRO A 194 28.74 -10.02 0.56
CA PRO A 194 27.99 -11.15 0.00
C PRO A 194 28.93 -12.25 -0.52
N PHE A 195 28.48 -13.49 -0.41
CA PHE A 195 29.15 -14.68 -0.93
C PHE A 195 28.81 -14.88 -2.42
N TYR A 196 29.23 -13.91 -3.24
CA TYR A 196 29.03 -13.94 -4.69
C TYR A 196 30.37 -14.06 -5.43
N ARG A 197 30.42 -14.92 -6.45
CA ARG A 197 31.57 -15.06 -7.34
C ARG A 197 31.45 -14.09 -8.52
N PRO A 198 32.40 -13.15 -8.69
CA PRO A 198 32.39 -12.22 -9.81
C PRO A 198 32.39 -12.92 -11.18
N VAL A 199 31.77 -12.26 -12.16
CA VAL A 199 31.83 -12.73 -13.56
C VAL A 199 33.26 -12.63 -14.07
N VAL A 200 33.79 -13.78 -14.49
CA VAL A 200 35.12 -13.93 -15.09
C VAL A 200 35.00 -14.33 -16.56
N SER A 201 36.06 -14.15 -17.34
CA SER A 201 36.06 -14.54 -18.76
C SER A 201 36.15 -16.06 -18.90
N PRO A 202 35.32 -16.71 -19.74
CA PRO A 202 35.42 -18.15 -19.99
C PRO A 202 36.68 -18.54 -20.80
N GLU A 203 37.34 -17.58 -21.44
CA GLU A 203 38.49 -17.82 -22.33
C GLU A 203 39.77 -18.23 -21.59
N PHE A 204 39.85 -17.95 -20.28
CA PHE A 204 41.04 -18.20 -19.48
C PHE A 204 40.80 -19.31 -18.46
N ALA A 205 41.62 -20.37 -18.52
CA ALA A 205 41.57 -21.46 -17.55
C ALA A 205 42.19 -21.07 -16.19
N ARG A 206 43.13 -20.11 -16.19
CA ARG A 206 43.91 -19.68 -15.02
C ARG A 206 43.73 -18.19 -14.74
N ARG A 207 43.79 -17.78 -13.47
CA ARG A 207 43.58 -16.38 -13.04
C ARG A 207 44.46 -15.99 -11.85
N VAL A 208 44.81 -14.71 -11.79
CA VAL A 208 45.53 -14.11 -10.66
C VAL A 208 44.81 -12.86 -10.16
N LEU A 209 44.94 -12.57 -8.87
CA LEU A 209 44.30 -11.43 -8.20
C LEU A 209 45.32 -10.33 -7.89
N VAL A 210 44.95 -9.08 -8.13
CA VAL A 210 45.69 -7.87 -7.77
C VAL A 210 44.80 -7.06 -6.83
N VAL A 211 45.27 -6.79 -5.61
CA VAL A 211 44.46 -6.13 -4.57
C VAL A 211 44.80 -4.64 -4.50
N ASP A 212 43.79 -3.79 -4.68
CA ASP A 212 43.90 -2.33 -4.49
C ASP A 212 43.81 -1.94 -2.99
N GLN A 213 44.26 -0.74 -2.66
CA GLN A 213 44.13 -0.15 -1.32
C GLN A 213 43.76 1.33 -1.39
N ASN A 214 43.28 1.89 -0.29
CA ASN A 214 43.00 3.33 -0.17
C ASN A 214 44.31 4.14 -0.19
N PHE A 215 44.35 5.24 -0.95
CA PHE A 215 45.51 6.13 -1.05
C PHE A 215 45.94 6.74 0.30
N SER A 216 45.00 6.89 1.24
CA SER A 216 45.25 7.44 2.58
C SER A 216 45.51 6.38 3.65
N ASP A 217 45.68 5.12 3.28
CA ASP A 217 45.98 4.04 4.22
C ASP A 217 47.38 4.22 4.83
N ALA A 218 47.49 4.20 6.15
CA ALA A 218 48.79 4.33 6.82
C ALA A 218 49.71 3.14 6.57
N SER A 219 49.13 1.95 6.33
CA SER A 219 49.88 0.72 6.08
C SER A 219 50.69 0.78 4.78
N THR A 220 50.25 1.54 3.76
CA THR A 220 51.01 1.69 2.52
C THR A 220 52.26 2.55 2.75
N PHE A 221 52.12 3.69 3.43
CA PHE A 221 53.25 4.56 3.75
C PHE A 221 54.30 3.84 4.61
N TYR A 222 53.87 3.26 5.73
CA TYR A 222 54.75 2.59 6.68
C TYR A 222 55.23 1.20 6.23
N GLY A 223 54.52 0.58 5.30
CA GLY A 223 54.91 -0.65 4.62
C GLY A 223 55.63 -0.40 3.29
N ARG A 224 56.17 0.80 3.06
CA ARG A 224 57.02 1.14 1.90
C ARG A 224 56.37 0.91 0.53
N ALA A 225 55.06 1.10 0.42
CA ALA A 225 54.30 1.02 -0.82
C ALA A 225 53.76 2.39 -1.23
N ASP A 226 54.08 2.82 -2.45
CA ASP A 226 53.58 4.06 -3.04
C ASP A 226 52.90 3.82 -4.40
N HIS A 227 52.49 4.89 -5.06
CA HIS A 227 51.86 4.80 -6.39
C HIS A 227 52.74 4.08 -7.44
N ARG A 228 54.08 4.23 -7.37
CA ARG A 228 55.00 3.53 -8.28
C ARG A 228 55.01 2.03 -7.97
N THR A 229 54.94 1.66 -6.69
CA THR A 229 54.82 0.28 -6.22
C THR A 229 53.56 -0.40 -6.76
N PHE A 230 52.37 0.22 -6.65
CA PHE A 230 51.13 -0.35 -7.19
C PHE A 230 51.17 -0.50 -8.72
N LYS A 231 51.76 0.46 -9.44
CA LYS A 231 51.97 0.35 -10.89
C LYS A 231 52.92 -0.80 -11.25
N ALA A 232 54.00 -0.98 -10.49
CA ALA A 232 54.93 -2.09 -10.68
C ALA A 232 54.27 -3.44 -10.38
N MET A 233 53.44 -3.51 -9.35
CA MET A 233 52.67 -4.70 -8.96
C MET A 233 51.73 -5.17 -10.07
N LEU A 234 50.91 -4.26 -10.62
CA LEU A 234 50.01 -4.61 -11.72
C LEU A 234 50.80 -5.04 -12.97
N ARG A 235 51.88 -4.34 -13.29
CA ARG A 235 52.74 -4.71 -14.43
C ARG A 235 53.35 -6.09 -14.24
N ALA A 236 53.83 -6.41 -13.03
CA ALA A 236 54.39 -7.71 -12.70
C ALA A 236 53.34 -8.82 -12.83
N ALA A 237 52.14 -8.63 -12.26
CA ALA A 237 51.05 -9.60 -12.39
C ALA A 237 50.71 -9.91 -13.87
N ILE A 238 50.69 -8.87 -14.71
CA ILE A 238 50.51 -9.01 -16.17
C ILE A 238 51.69 -9.76 -16.80
N THR A 239 52.94 -9.34 -16.56
CA THR A 239 54.11 -9.90 -17.23
C THR A 239 54.44 -11.33 -16.80
N GLU A 240 54.27 -11.65 -15.51
CA GLU A 240 54.61 -12.96 -14.93
C GLU A 240 53.57 -14.04 -15.25
N ASN A 241 52.34 -13.65 -15.64
CA ASN A 241 51.24 -14.58 -15.92
C ASN A 241 50.66 -14.30 -17.32
N PRO A 242 51.37 -14.62 -18.42
CA PRO A 242 50.91 -14.31 -19.78
C PRO A 242 49.66 -15.08 -20.22
N ASP A 243 49.41 -16.23 -19.58
CA ASP A 243 48.33 -17.19 -19.84
C ASP A 243 47.07 -16.97 -18.99
N ALA A 244 47.10 -16.03 -18.04
CA ALA A 244 46.04 -15.83 -17.05
C ALA A 244 45.22 -14.55 -17.26
N GLU A 245 43.95 -14.59 -16.83
CA GLU A 245 43.16 -13.39 -16.59
C GLU A 245 43.65 -12.68 -15.32
N ILE A 246 43.77 -11.36 -15.36
CA ILE A 246 44.21 -10.52 -14.24
C ILE A 246 42.99 -9.86 -13.62
N LEU A 247 42.60 -10.30 -12.42
CA LEU A 247 41.50 -9.72 -11.67
C LEU A 247 42.04 -8.62 -10.76
N VAL A 248 41.55 -7.40 -10.88
CA VAL A 248 41.93 -6.27 -10.02
C VAL A 248 40.77 -5.96 -9.10
N LYS A 249 40.90 -6.25 -7.80
CA LYS A 249 39.84 -5.97 -6.81
C LYS A 249 40.04 -4.60 -6.20
N THR A 250 39.06 -3.71 -6.40
CA THR A 250 39.07 -2.39 -5.77
C THR A 250 38.73 -2.48 -4.28
N HIS A 251 39.26 -1.56 -3.48
CA HIS A 251 38.99 -1.52 -2.05
C HIS A 251 37.50 -1.22 -1.78
N PRO A 252 36.84 -1.93 -0.84
CA PRO A 252 35.40 -1.80 -0.65
C PRO A 252 34.97 -0.42 -0.08
N ASP A 253 35.83 0.27 0.69
CA ASP A 253 35.60 1.65 1.18
C ASP A 253 35.31 2.71 0.10
N LEU A 254 35.60 2.44 -1.18
CA LEU A 254 35.38 3.41 -2.27
C LEU A 254 33.90 3.60 -2.61
N ALA A 255 33.07 2.59 -2.37
CA ALA A 255 31.62 2.67 -2.57
C ALA A 255 30.87 3.26 -1.37
N TRP A 256 31.55 3.49 -0.23
CA TRP A 256 30.92 3.70 1.07
C TRP A 256 30.97 5.15 1.60
N SER A 257 31.60 6.09 0.89
CA SER A 257 31.57 7.52 1.27
C SER A 257 30.48 8.29 0.51
N ARG A 258 29.63 9.04 1.23
CA ARG A 258 28.59 9.91 0.64
C ARG A 258 29.16 11.04 -0.26
N ASP A 259 30.47 11.30 -0.17
CA ASP A 259 31.09 12.52 -0.73
C ASP A 259 32.17 12.22 -1.79
N GLY A 260 32.46 10.94 -2.11
CA GLY A 260 33.43 10.56 -3.16
C GLY A 260 34.90 10.94 -2.90
N THR A 261 35.28 11.15 -1.63
CA THR A 261 36.59 11.73 -1.26
C THR A 261 37.72 10.70 -1.08
N ARG A 262 37.42 9.42 -0.88
CA ARG A 262 38.43 8.34 -0.79
C ARG A 262 38.65 7.70 -2.15
N ARG A 263 39.91 7.55 -2.58
CA ARG A 263 40.30 6.99 -3.90
C ARG A 263 41.30 5.85 -3.73
N GLY A 264 41.14 4.79 -4.53
CA GLY A 264 42.10 3.68 -4.64
C GLY A 264 43.20 3.98 -5.66
N TYR A 265 44.27 3.17 -5.68
CA TYR A 265 45.35 3.33 -6.65
C TYR A 265 44.92 2.96 -8.07
N PHE A 266 43.97 2.03 -8.23
CA PHE A 266 43.47 1.57 -9.54
C PHE A 266 42.09 2.13 -9.90
N ASP A 267 41.58 3.10 -9.14
CA ASP A 267 40.20 3.58 -9.32
C ASP A 267 39.95 4.23 -10.69
N HIS A 268 40.98 4.79 -11.30
CA HIS A 268 40.95 5.39 -12.65
C HIS A 268 40.91 4.37 -13.80
N MET A 269 41.00 3.06 -13.51
CA MET A 269 41.08 2.01 -14.51
C MET A 269 39.71 1.44 -14.89
N THR A 270 39.60 1.01 -16.15
CA THR A 270 38.48 0.23 -16.69
C THR A 270 38.96 -1.15 -17.14
N SER A 271 38.05 -2.11 -17.24
CA SER A 271 38.37 -3.46 -17.74
C SER A 271 38.79 -3.39 -19.20
N GLN A 272 39.95 -3.95 -19.54
CA GLN A 272 40.48 -3.95 -20.90
C GLN A 272 41.30 -5.23 -21.17
N GLY A 273 40.96 -5.92 -22.27
CA GLY A 273 41.60 -7.19 -22.63
C GLY A 273 41.46 -8.22 -21.51
N ARG A 274 42.59 -8.80 -21.07
CA ARG A 274 42.66 -9.78 -19.98
C ARG A 274 42.74 -9.17 -18.57
N VAL A 275 42.69 -7.85 -18.43
CA VAL A 275 42.65 -7.16 -17.13
C VAL A 275 41.21 -6.77 -16.82
N ARG A 276 40.66 -7.30 -15.72
CA ARG A 276 39.28 -7.09 -15.29
C ARG A 276 39.23 -6.38 -13.94
N ILE A 277 38.53 -5.26 -13.88
CA ILE A 277 38.33 -4.50 -12.64
C ILE A 277 37.07 -5.00 -11.93
N ILE A 278 37.19 -5.43 -10.68
CA ILE A 278 36.11 -5.92 -9.83
C ILE A 278 35.77 -4.86 -8.79
N ARG A 279 34.61 -4.21 -8.95
CA ARG A 279 34.13 -3.13 -8.07
C ARG A 279 33.11 -3.60 -7.03
N ASP A 280 32.43 -4.71 -7.30
CA ASP A 280 31.41 -5.26 -6.43
C ASP A 280 31.96 -5.60 -5.03
N ALA A 281 31.11 -5.45 -4.01
CA ALA A 281 31.37 -6.03 -2.71
C ALA A 281 31.27 -7.55 -2.83
N ALA A 282 32.31 -8.26 -2.44
CA ALA A 282 32.36 -9.72 -2.44
C ALA A 282 33.25 -10.17 -1.28
N ASN A 283 32.87 -11.29 -0.66
CA ASN A 283 33.71 -11.92 0.35
C ASN A 283 35.07 -12.33 -0.28
N PRO A 284 36.22 -12.05 0.36
CA PRO A 284 37.53 -12.37 -0.20
C PRO A 284 37.73 -13.83 -0.60
N PHE A 285 37.14 -14.78 0.13
CA PHE A 285 37.27 -16.21 -0.15
C PHE A 285 36.59 -16.62 -1.47
N GLU A 286 35.57 -15.88 -1.94
CA GLU A 286 35.00 -16.09 -3.28
C GLU A 286 35.99 -15.70 -4.39
N LEU A 287 36.88 -14.74 -4.13
CA LEU A 287 37.93 -14.36 -5.07
C LEU A 287 39.07 -15.35 -5.04
N PHE A 288 39.45 -15.82 -3.85
CA PHE A 288 40.52 -16.79 -3.68
C PHE A 288 40.19 -18.11 -4.37
N ASP A 289 38.94 -18.56 -4.34
CA ASP A 289 38.50 -19.76 -5.08
C ASP A 289 38.76 -19.67 -6.59
N LEU A 290 38.82 -18.47 -7.16
CA LEU A 290 38.99 -18.23 -8.60
C LEU A 290 40.45 -18.12 -9.06
N VAL A 291 41.38 -17.92 -8.12
CA VAL A 291 42.79 -17.58 -8.43
C VAL A 291 43.77 -18.53 -7.76
N ASP A 292 44.97 -18.63 -8.33
CA ASP A 292 46.10 -19.35 -7.72
C ASP A 292 47.11 -18.43 -7.02
N THR A 293 47.24 -17.18 -7.49
CA THR A 293 48.23 -16.21 -7.00
C THR A 293 47.58 -14.86 -6.70
N VAL A 294 47.98 -14.23 -5.59
CA VAL A 294 47.49 -12.93 -5.13
C VAL A 294 48.64 -11.94 -4.97
N TYR A 295 48.54 -10.80 -5.65
CA TYR A 295 49.48 -9.69 -5.61
C TYR A 295 48.95 -8.58 -4.70
N VAL A 296 49.76 -8.18 -3.71
CA VAL A 296 49.38 -7.19 -2.71
C VAL A 296 50.48 -6.14 -2.50
N GLY A 297 50.07 -4.91 -2.21
CA GLY A 297 50.97 -3.89 -1.66
C GLY A 297 51.25 -4.21 -0.19
N THR A 298 50.27 -3.94 0.66
CA THR A 298 50.33 -4.17 2.12
C THR A 298 49.00 -4.66 2.71
N SER A 299 48.03 -4.97 1.84
CA SER A 299 46.64 -5.27 2.21
C SER A 299 46.53 -6.47 3.15
N GLY A 300 45.60 -6.40 4.10
CA GLY A 300 45.27 -7.55 4.94
C GLY A 300 44.78 -8.78 4.15
N MET A 301 44.20 -8.57 2.97
CA MET A 301 43.76 -9.67 2.10
C MET A 301 44.89 -10.61 1.67
N GLY A 302 46.15 -10.16 1.70
CA GLY A 302 47.29 -11.05 1.45
C GLY A 302 47.45 -12.11 2.55
N LEU A 303 47.22 -11.75 3.81
CA LEU A 303 47.23 -12.72 4.90
C LEU A 303 46.07 -13.71 4.79
N GLU A 304 44.86 -13.22 4.46
CA GLU A 304 43.70 -14.08 4.22
C GLU A 304 43.92 -15.05 3.05
N ALA A 305 44.61 -14.61 1.99
CA ALA A 305 44.99 -15.45 0.87
C ALA A 305 45.99 -16.55 1.26
N LEU A 306 46.95 -16.27 2.16
CA LEU A 306 47.82 -17.30 2.73
C LEU A 306 47.02 -18.35 3.50
N LEU A 307 46.02 -17.93 4.30
CA LEU A 307 45.12 -18.86 5.01
C LEU A 307 44.35 -19.75 4.03
N ALA A 308 43.92 -19.20 2.89
CA ALA A 308 43.27 -19.93 1.81
C ALA A 308 44.24 -20.77 0.94
N GLY A 309 45.51 -20.89 1.33
CA GLY A 309 46.53 -21.70 0.63
C GLY A 309 46.99 -21.12 -0.71
N LYS A 310 46.84 -19.81 -0.93
CA LYS A 310 47.24 -19.15 -2.18
C LYS A 310 48.69 -18.69 -2.12
N ARG A 311 49.35 -18.64 -3.28
CA ARG A 311 50.64 -17.97 -3.39
C ARG A 311 50.43 -16.46 -3.27
N VAL A 312 51.21 -15.80 -2.41
CA VAL A 312 51.09 -14.35 -2.18
C VAL A 312 52.40 -13.65 -2.51
N VAL A 313 52.29 -12.58 -3.31
CA VAL A 313 53.41 -11.75 -3.76
C VAL A 313 53.27 -10.35 -3.16
N CYS A 314 54.24 -9.96 -2.34
CA CYS A 314 54.23 -8.70 -1.60
C CYS A 314 55.14 -7.67 -2.25
N PHE A 315 54.57 -6.53 -2.67
CA PHE A 315 55.32 -5.40 -3.21
C PHE A 315 55.67 -4.34 -2.16
N GLY A 316 54.92 -4.29 -1.05
CA GLY A 316 55.30 -3.59 0.17
C GLY A 316 55.76 -4.57 1.25
N ALA A 317 55.79 -4.09 2.49
CA ALA A 317 56.25 -4.84 3.66
C ALA A 317 55.15 -4.92 4.75
N PRO A 318 54.03 -5.64 4.51
CA PRO A 318 53.05 -5.92 5.56
C PRO A 318 53.64 -6.78 6.69
N CYS A 319 52.95 -6.91 7.83
CA CYS A 319 53.46 -7.66 9.00
C CYS A 319 53.81 -9.13 8.72
N TYR A 320 53.16 -9.75 7.72
CA TYR A 320 53.35 -11.14 7.32
C TYR A 320 54.43 -11.35 6.24
N ALA A 321 55.03 -10.27 5.72
CA ALA A 321 56.15 -10.33 4.78
C ALA A 321 57.50 -10.37 5.52
N GLY A 322 58.51 -11.03 4.93
CA GLY A 322 59.86 -11.16 5.47
C GLY A 322 60.08 -12.39 6.36
N TRP A 323 59.08 -13.28 6.49
CA TRP A 323 59.13 -14.49 7.33
C TRP A 323 59.26 -15.79 6.53
N GLY A 324 59.43 -15.71 5.21
CA GLY A 324 59.46 -16.88 4.31
C GLY A 324 58.10 -17.43 3.90
N LEU A 325 57.00 -16.74 4.24
CA LEU A 325 55.62 -17.11 3.87
C LEU A 325 55.18 -16.59 2.50
N THR A 326 55.86 -15.55 1.98
CA THR A 326 55.46 -14.78 0.80
C THR A 326 56.62 -14.60 -0.18
N ASP A 327 56.30 -14.31 -1.45
CA ASP A 327 57.25 -13.83 -2.45
C ASP A 327 57.42 -12.32 -2.26
N ASP A 328 58.44 -11.93 -1.49
CA ASP A 328 58.70 -10.56 -1.10
C ASP A 328 59.58 -9.82 -2.12
N ARG A 329 59.05 -8.74 -2.70
CA ARG A 329 59.78 -7.89 -3.67
C ARG A 329 60.63 -6.80 -3.00
N GLY A 330 60.67 -6.78 -1.68
CA GLY A 330 61.51 -5.92 -0.85
C GLY A 330 61.93 -6.62 0.44
N THR A 331 62.99 -6.13 1.08
CA THR A 331 63.52 -6.71 2.33
C THR A 331 63.17 -5.85 3.55
N VAL A 332 62.92 -6.51 4.68
CA VAL A 332 62.72 -5.88 5.99
C VAL A 332 63.92 -6.26 6.88
N PRO A 333 64.89 -5.36 7.12
CA PRO A 333 66.19 -5.75 7.68
C PRO A 333 66.15 -6.46 9.04
N HIS A 334 65.15 -6.16 9.89
CA HIS A 334 65.04 -6.77 11.22
C HIS A 334 64.22 -8.07 11.24
N ARG A 335 63.60 -8.49 10.13
CA ARG A 335 62.91 -9.78 10.01
C ARG A 335 63.81 -10.77 9.29
N HIS A 336 64.29 -11.77 10.01
CA HIS A 336 65.41 -12.60 9.53
C HIS A 336 65.27 -14.10 9.82
N ARG A 337 64.22 -14.51 10.56
CA ARG A 337 63.93 -15.91 10.85
C ARG A 337 62.77 -16.40 9.99
N ASN A 338 62.89 -17.60 9.41
CA ASN A 338 61.75 -18.19 8.71
C ASN A 338 60.73 -18.71 9.72
N ARG A 339 59.44 -18.54 9.42
CA ARG A 339 58.31 -19.05 10.19
C ARG A 339 57.33 -19.77 9.28
N ASP A 340 56.67 -20.78 9.81
CA ASP A 340 55.51 -21.34 9.13
C ASP A 340 54.22 -20.56 9.44
N LEU A 341 53.17 -20.86 8.68
CA LEU A 341 51.92 -20.11 8.76
C LEU A 341 51.21 -20.32 10.11
N ALA A 342 51.36 -21.50 10.74
CA ALA A 342 50.74 -21.78 12.04
C ALA A 342 51.43 -20.99 13.16
N GLU A 343 52.76 -20.89 13.13
CA GLU A 343 53.54 -20.06 14.06
C GLU A 343 53.18 -18.58 13.93
N PHE A 344 53.12 -18.06 12.69
CA PHE A 344 52.72 -16.68 12.46
C PHE A 344 51.26 -16.43 12.88
N PHE A 345 50.34 -17.33 12.52
CA PHE A 345 48.94 -17.23 12.89
C PHE A 345 48.76 -17.21 14.40
N HIS A 346 49.44 -18.11 15.13
CA HIS A 346 49.41 -18.13 16.58
C HIS A 346 49.94 -16.82 17.16
N ALA A 347 51.10 -16.35 16.69
CA ALA A 347 51.67 -15.10 17.16
C ALA A 347 50.72 -13.92 16.92
N PHE A 348 50.15 -13.78 15.73
CA PHE A 348 49.32 -12.63 15.37
C PHE A 348 47.88 -12.70 15.88
N TYR A 349 47.15 -13.77 15.57
CA TYR A 349 45.73 -13.90 15.88
C TYR A 349 45.49 -14.33 17.34
N ILE A 350 46.34 -15.17 17.93
CA ILE A 350 46.07 -15.72 19.28
C ILE A 350 46.80 -14.92 20.37
N TRP A 351 48.10 -14.66 20.19
CA TRP A 351 48.93 -14.01 21.21
C TRP A 351 48.90 -12.48 21.13
N TYR A 352 48.99 -11.91 19.93
CA TYR A 352 49.13 -10.45 19.76
C TYR A 352 47.78 -9.72 19.70
N THR A 353 46.74 -10.37 19.19
CA THR A 353 45.37 -9.83 19.18
C THR A 353 44.64 -10.17 20.48
N VAL A 354 43.96 -9.18 21.07
CA VAL A 354 43.12 -9.35 22.26
C VAL A 354 41.66 -9.20 21.88
N TYR A 355 40.89 -10.26 22.07
CA TYR A 355 39.48 -10.33 21.70
C TYR A 355 38.54 -10.07 22.87
N HIS A 356 37.32 -9.69 22.53
CA HIS A 356 36.22 -9.48 23.44
C HIS A 356 34.91 -9.56 22.66
N LEU A 357 33.85 -10.03 23.31
CA LEU A 357 32.51 -10.09 22.73
C LEU A 357 31.63 -8.99 23.37
N PRO A 358 30.43 -8.71 22.86
CA PRO A 358 29.45 -7.85 23.54
C PRO A 358 28.93 -8.50 24.83
N ASP A 359 28.71 -9.81 24.81
CA ASP A 359 28.34 -10.63 25.96
C ASP A 359 29.33 -11.81 26.04
N GLY A 360 30.07 -11.95 27.15
CA GLY A 360 31.06 -13.01 27.30
C GLY A 360 32.27 -12.68 28.18
N PRO A 361 33.22 -13.63 28.32
CA PRO A 361 34.46 -13.43 29.06
C PRO A 361 35.37 -12.41 28.38
N VAL A 362 36.18 -11.71 29.18
CA VAL A 362 37.16 -10.72 28.70
C VAL A 362 38.52 -11.05 29.32
N PRO A 363 39.56 -11.36 28.53
CA PRO A 363 39.53 -11.47 27.07
C PRO A 363 38.78 -12.72 26.59
N ALA A 364 38.11 -12.62 25.44
CA ALA A 364 37.47 -13.75 24.77
C ALA A 364 38.51 -14.62 24.05
N ARG A 365 38.19 -15.90 23.81
CA ARG A 365 39.02 -16.75 22.96
C ARG A 365 38.70 -16.48 21.49
N ILE A 366 39.66 -16.74 20.61
CA ILE A 366 39.44 -16.61 19.16
C ILE A 366 38.27 -17.49 18.69
N GLU A 367 38.13 -18.68 19.27
CA GLU A 367 37.07 -19.63 18.92
C GLU A 367 35.68 -19.05 19.20
N ASP A 368 35.51 -18.35 20.34
CA ASP A 368 34.26 -17.69 20.71
C ASP A 368 33.94 -16.54 19.73
N VAL A 369 34.96 -15.85 19.23
CA VAL A 369 34.81 -14.79 18.21
C VAL A 369 34.38 -15.37 16.87
N LEU A 370 34.94 -16.51 16.45
CA LEU A 370 34.51 -17.18 15.22
C LEU A 370 33.05 -17.61 15.33
N ASP A 371 32.64 -18.19 16.46
CA ASP A 371 31.24 -18.57 16.72
C ASP A 371 30.30 -17.36 16.71
N TYR A 372 30.72 -16.26 17.35
CA TYR A 372 29.97 -15.01 17.36
C TYR A 372 29.81 -14.44 15.94
N ILE A 373 30.87 -14.41 15.13
CA ILE A 373 30.82 -13.93 13.75
C ILE A 373 29.86 -14.77 12.92
N VAL A 374 29.95 -16.10 12.97
CA VAL A 374 29.08 -16.99 12.19
C VAL A 374 27.62 -16.82 12.55
N THR A 375 27.34 -16.60 13.84
CA THR A 375 25.98 -16.45 14.37
C THR A 375 25.37 -15.09 14.04
N HIS A 376 26.16 -14.01 14.10
CA HIS A 376 25.65 -12.63 14.06
C HIS A 376 25.97 -11.85 12.78
N ARG A 377 26.68 -12.43 11.80
CA ARG A 377 26.89 -11.79 10.50
C ARG A 377 25.58 -11.70 9.69
N PRO A 378 25.39 -10.64 8.90
CA PRO A 378 24.13 -10.42 8.16
C PRO A 378 23.97 -11.30 6.91
N VAL A 379 25.02 -12.01 6.50
CA VAL A 379 25.04 -12.81 5.27
C VAL A 379 25.59 -14.21 5.55
N ARG A 380 25.07 -15.25 4.87
CA ARG A 380 25.50 -16.65 5.05
C ARG A 380 26.13 -17.23 3.77
N PRO A 381 27.16 -18.09 3.87
CA PRO A 381 27.77 -18.77 2.72
C PRO A 381 26.75 -19.58 1.93
N ILE A 382 26.93 -19.59 0.61
CA ILE A 382 26.15 -20.44 -0.29
C ILE A 382 26.53 -21.91 -0.04
N PRO A 383 25.57 -22.84 0.19
CA PRO A 383 25.86 -24.26 0.31
C PRO A 383 26.49 -24.79 -0.98
N GLN A 384 27.65 -25.45 -0.87
CA GLN A 384 28.38 -25.99 -2.02
C GLN A 384 27.72 -27.23 -2.65
N ILE A 385 26.69 -27.81 -2.00
CA ILE A 385 25.95 -28.96 -2.50
C ILE A 385 24.47 -28.59 -2.50
N ALA A 386 23.82 -28.67 -3.67
CA ALA A 386 22.36 -28.54 -3.74
C ALA A 386 21.71 -29.67 -2.94
N PRO A 387 20.68 -29.39 -2.12
CA PRO A 387 20.04 -30.41 -1.31
C PRO A 387 19.47 -31.53 -2.19
N ALA A 388 19.68 -32.79 -1.78
CA ALA A 388 19.18 -33.96 -2.51
C ALA A 388 17.64 -33.91 -2.68
N GLN A 389 16.95 -33.32 -1.71
CA GLN A 389 15.55 -32.88 -1.80
C GLN A 389 15.46 -31.46 -1.21
N PRO A 390 15.38 -30.41 -2.04
CA PRO A 390 15.25 -29.05 -1.53
C PRO A 390 13.90 -28.87 -0.84
N THR A 391 13.81 -27.91 0.09
CA THR A 391 12.49 -27.52 0.64
C THR A 391 11.68 -26.73 -0.39
N LEU A 392 12.34 -25.90 -1.21
CA LEU A 392 11.70 -25.01 -2.19
C LEU A 392 12.22 -25.21 -3.61
N SER A 393 11.32 -25.26 -4.61
CA SER A 393 11.66 -25.11 -6.03
C SER A 393 11.13 -23.77 -6.55
N ILE A 394 12.02 -22.96 -7.12
CA ILE A 394 11.68 -21.68 -7.75
C ILE A 394 11.67 -21.87 -9.27
N VAL A 395 10.54 -21.59 -9.92
CA VAL A 395 10.33 -21.80 -11.35
C VAL A 395 10.35 -20.46 -12.08
N ILE A 396 11.19 -20.35 -13.11
CA ILE A 396 11.38 -19.12 -13.90
C ILE A 396 11.19 -19.43 -15.39
N PRO A 397 10.14 -18.92 -16.06
CA PRO A 397 9.98 -19.06 -17.51
C PRO A 397 10.77 -17.97 -18.25
N VAL A 398 11.83 -18.37 -18.95
CA VAL A 398 12.79 -17.44 -19.58
C VAL A 398 12.51 -17.31 -21.08
N HIS A 399 12.26 -16.09 -21.57
CA HIS A 399 12.17 -15.78 -23.00
C HIS A 399 12.47 -14.29 -23.27
N GLY A 400 13.61 -13.96 -23.90
CA GLY A 400 13.89 -12.60 -24.41
C GLY A 400 14.04 -11.53 -23.32
N VAL A 401 14.88 -11.77 -22.32
CA VAL A 401 14.99 -11.01 -21.06
C VAL A 401 16.45 -10.75 -20.66
N GLU A 402 17.39 -10.76 -21.62
CA GLU A 402 18.84 -10.70 -21.35
C GLU A 402 19.24 -9.58 -20.39
N SER A 403 18.64 -8.38 -20.54
CA SER A 403 18.95 -7.21 -19.71
C SER A 403 18.50 -7.32 -18.25
N TYR A 404 17.63 -8.28 -17.91
CA TYR A 404 16.94 -8.35 -16.61
C TYR A 404 17.24 -9.62 -15.84
N ILE A 405 17.38 -10.75 -16.53
CA ILE A 405 17.48 -12.08 -15.90
C ILE A 405 18.65 -12.19 -14.91
N ALA A 406 19.77 -11.51 -15.17
CA ALA A 406 20.92 -11.51 -14.25
C ALA A 406 20.56 -10.97 -12.85
N GLU A 407 19.73 -9.94 -12.78
CA GLU A 407 19.31 -9.34 -11.51
C GLU A 407 18.27 -10.20 -10.80
N CYS A 408 17.32 -10.77 -11.55
CA CYS A 408 16.36 -11.76 -11.04
C CYS A 408 17.11 -12.90 -10.33
N LEU A 409 18.05 -13.55 -11.03
CA LEU A 409 18.85 -14.65 -10.47
C LEU A 409 19.72 -14.22 -9.29
N THR A 410 20.34 -13.02 -9.37
CA THR A 410 21.12 -12.45 -8.27
C THR A 410 20.27 -12.25 -7.02
N SER A 411 19.04 -11.76 -7.17
CA SER A 411 18.13 -11.49 -6.05
C SER A 411 17.74 -12.77 -5.31
N ILE A 412 17.54 -13.87 -6.05
CA ILE A 412 17.27 -15.20 -5.50
C ILE A 412 18.54 -15.77 -4.85
N GLN A 413 19.69 -15.65 -5.50
CA GLN A 413 20.97 -16.13 -4.98
C GLN A 413 21.33 -15.49 -3.63
N LYS A 414 20.94 -14.22 -3.43
CA LYS A 414 21.19 -13.42 -2.22
C LYS A 414 20.23 -13.70 -1.06
N GLN A 415 19.20 -14.52 -1.25
CA GLN A 415 18.27 -14.88 -0.18
C GLN A 415 19.01 -15.54 0.98
N THR A 416 18.59 -15.36 2.23
CA THR A 416 19.25 -15.94 3.41
C THR A 416 18.88 -17.41 3.61
N PHE A 417 17.66 -17.80 3.22
CA PHE A 417 17.23 -19.19 3.13
C PHE A 417 17.91 -19.87 1.93
N GLN A 418 18.69 -20.93 2.17
CA GLN A 418 19.53 -21.55 1.13
C GLN A 418 19.02 -22.92 0.63
N ASP A 419 18.02 -23.52 1.29
CA ASP A 419 17.52 -24.86 0.99
C ASP A 419 16.48 -24.84 -0.15
N PHE A 420 16.96 -24.45 -1.34
CA PHE A 420 16.16 -24.32 -2.55
C PHE A 420 16.87 -24.80 -3.80
N GLU A 421 16.10 -25.04 -4.86
CA GLU A 421 16.58 -25.11 -6.23
C GLU A 421 15.89 -24.05 -7.12
N VAL A 422 16.55 -23.65 -8.20
CA VAL A 422 16.01 -22.78 -9.23
C VAL A 422 15.96 -23.57 -10.54
N ILE A 423 14.76 -23.65 -11.12
CA ILE A 423 14.48 -24.28 -12.40
C ILE A 423 14.14 -23.17 -13.40
N ALA A 424 15.17 -22.69 -14.09
CA ALA A 424 15.03 -21.70 -15.14
C ALA A 424 14.85 -22.42 -16.47
N ILE A 425 13.68 -22.25 -17.08
CA ILE A 425 13.31 -22.95 -18.31
C ILE A 425 13.34 -21.94 -19.46
N ASP A 426 14.29 -22.12 -20.37
CA ASP A 426 14.41 -21.32 -21.59
C ASP A 426 13.41 -21.80 -22.64
N ASP A 427 12.45 -20.93 -22.96
CA ASP A 427 11.40 -21.15 -23.95
C ASP A 427 11.81 -20.61 -25.32
N VAL A 428 13.00 -21.02 -25.76
CA VAL A 428 13.61 -20.62 -27.04
C VAL A 428 13.88 -19.12 -27.09
N SER A 429 14.68 -18.60 -26.16
CA SER A 429 15.03 -17.17 -26.15
C SER A 429 15.76 -16.75 -27.44
N PRO A 430 15.38 -15.61 -28.04
CA PRO A 430 16.05 -15.08 -29.23
C PRO A 430 17.36 -14.32 -28.90
N ASP A 431 17.70 -14.18 -27.62
CA ASP A 431 18.82 -13.40 -27.10
C ASP A 431 19.75 -14.26 -26.21
N ARG A 432 20.67 -13.65 -25.46
CA ARG A 432 21.63 -14.41 -24.63
C ARG A 432 21.07 -14.79 -23.26
N SER A 433 19.76 -14.73 -23.03
CA SER A 433 19.15 -15.08 -21.73
C SER A 433 19.56 -16.47 -21.24
N ALA A 434 19.50 -17.49 -22.11
CA ALA A 434 19.92 -18.86 -21.78
C ALA A 434 21.39 -18.94 -21.35
N ALA A 435 22.28 -18.19 -22.02
CA ALA A 435 23.70 -18.16 -21.67
C ALA A 435 23.96 -17.49 -20.31
N VAL A 436 23.17 -16.47 -19.95
CA VAL A 436 23.23 -15.86 -18.61
C VAL A 436 22.83 -16.89 -17.56
N VAL A 437 21.70 -17.59 -17.73
CA VAL A 437 21.24 -18.63 -16.80
C VAL A 437 22.28 -19.75 -16.66
N GLN A 438 22.86 -20.21 -17.78
CA GLN A 438 23.90 -21.24 -17.76
C GLN A 438 25.12 -20.81 -16.93
N ALA A 439 25.54 -19.55 -17.03
CA ALA A 439 26.66 -19.03 -16.24
C ALA A 439 26.38 -19.04 -14.72
N TYR A 440 25.11 -18.96 -14.28
CA TYR A 440 24.74 -19.15 -12.88
C TYR A 440 24.76 -20.64 -12.51
N ALA A 441 24.18 -21.51 -13.34
CA ALA A 441 24.16 -22.96 -13.12
C ALA A 441 25.58 -23.56 -13.00
N ASP A 442 26.54 -23.05 -13.78
CA ASP A 442 27.95 -23.49 -13.74
C ASP A 442 28.66 -23.12 -12.42
N ARG A 443 28.18 -22.08 -11.72
CA ARG A 443 28.82 -21.52 -10.51
C ARG A 443 28.10 -21.87 -9.22
N ASP A 444 26.80 -22.10 -9.30
CA ASP A 444 25.91 -22.33 -8.18
C ASP A 444 25.03 -23.56 -8.47
N PRO A 445 25.28 -24.70 -7.80
CA PRO A 445 24.62 -25.97 -8.11
C PRO A 445 23.11 -25.96 -7.82
N ARG A 446 22.60 -24.92 -7.16
CA ARG A 446 21.15 -24.74 -6.93
C ARG A 446 20.42 -24.32 -8.20
N PHE A 447 21.12 -23.77 -9.20
CA PHE A 447 20.55 -23.27 -10.43
C PHE A 447 20.63 -24.32 -11.55
N ARG A 448 19.52 -24.54 -12.25
CA ARG A 448 19.45 -25.45 -13.38
C ARG A 448 18.78 -24.78 -14.58
N LEU A 449 19.46 -24.79 -15.72
CA LEU A 449 18.89 -24.43 -17.02
C LEU A 449 18.20 -25.65 -17.65
N VAL A 450 16.99 -25.46 -18.17
CA VAL A 450 16.28 -26.43 -19.01
C VAL A 450 15.88 -25.74 -20.30
N THR A 451 16.32 -26.25 -21.45
CA THR A 451 16.03 -25.64 -22.76
C THR A 451 14.92 -26.40 -23.47
N ARG A 452 13.94 -25.67 -23.99
CA ARG A 452 12.85 -26.22 -24.82
C ARG A 452 13.24 -26.21 -26.30
N ARG A 453 12.59 -27.09 -27.08
CA ARG A 453 12.76 -27.16 -28.54
C ARG A 453 11.87 -26.17 -29.29
N GLU A 454 10.73 -25.83 -28.71
CA GLU A 454 9.68 -25.00 -29.30
C GLU A 454 9.10 -24.08 -28.23
N ASN A 455 8.75 -22.86 -28.66
CA ASN A 455 8.11 -21.85 -27.81
C ASN A 455 6.69 -22.29 -27.45
N ALA A 456 6.42 -22.43 -26.15
CA ALA A 456 5.13 -22.83 -25.61
C ALA A 456 4.40 -21.68 -24.88
N GLY A 457 5.10 -20.60 -24.54
CA GLY A 457 4.60 -19.51 -23.74
C GLY A 457 4.68 -19.78 -22.23
N PRO A 458 4.68 -18.69 -21.42
CA PRO A 458 5.09 -18.74 -20.02
C PRO A 458 4.19 -19.62 -19.14
N GLY A 459 2.89 -19.69 -19.38
CA GLY A 459 1.99 -20.55 -18.62
C GLY A 459 2.33 -22.05 -18.74
N PHE A 460 2.56 -22.54 -19.96
CA PHE A 460 2.90 -23.95 -20.18
C PHE A 460 4.33 -24.29 -19.75
N VAL A 461 5.26 -23.33 -19.86
CA VAL A 461 6.60 -23.45 -19.30
C VAL A 461 6.56 -23.64 -17.79
N ARG A 462 5.68 -22.92 -17.08
CA ARG A 462 5.49 -23.09 -15.64
C ARG A 462 4.95 -24.46 -15.27
N ASN A 463 4.04 -25.05 -16.06
CA ASN A 463 3.59 -26.43 -15.85
C ASN A 463 4.76 -27.42 -15.91
N GLN A 464 5.64 -27.28 -16.91
CA GLN A 464 6.86 -28.09 -16.98
C GLN A 464 7.75 -27.87 -15.75
N GLY A 465 7.83 -26.65 -15.24
CA GLY A 465 8.53 -26.33 -13.99
C GLY A 465 7.94 -27.04 -12.77
N ILE A 466 6.61 -27.10 -12.64
CA ILE A 466 5.93 -27.85 -11.58
C ILE A 466 6.31 -29.35 -11.66
N ASP A 467 6.28 -29.93 -12.86
CA ASP A 467 6.58 -31.34 -13.06
C ASP A 467 8.07 -31.68 -12.80
N LEU A 468 8.96 -30.71 -12.98
CA LEU A 468 10.40 -30.84 -12.73
C LEU A 468 10.82 -30.51 -11.29
N ALA A 469 9.94 -29.92 -10.49
CA ALA A 469 10.20 -29.48 -9.13
C ALA A 469 10.43 -30.65 -8.17
N ARG A 470 11.56 -30.65 -7.46
CA ARG A 470 11.85 -31.61 -6.37
C ARG A 470 11.46 -31.08 -5.00
N GLY A 471 11.23 -29.77 -4.89
CA GLY A 471 10.88 -29.06 -3.67
C GLY A 471 9.55 -29.47 -3.07
N ARG A 472 9.43 -29.40 -1.74
CA ARG A 472 8.13 -29.53 -1.05
C ARG A 472 7.18 -28.39 -1.43
N TYR A 473 7.73 -27.19 -1.60
CA TYR A 473 7.00 -26.02 -2.08
C TYR A 473 7.48 -25.57 -3.45
N VAL A 474 6.60 -24.89 -4.18
CA VAL A 474 6.86 -24.26 -5.47
C VAL A 474 6.57 -22.77 -5.35
N LEU A 475 7.48 -21.96 -5.89
CA LEU A 475 7.34 -20.52 -6.04
C LEU A 475 7.58 -20.15 -7.50
N PHE A 476 6.81 -19.22 -8.03
CA PHE A 476 7.02 -18.68 -9.37
C PHE A 476 7.56 -17.26 -9.29
N ILE A 477 8.45 -16.90 -10.20
CA ILE A 477 8.87 -15.52 -10.41
C ILE A 477 9.03 -15.26 -11.91
N ASP A 478 8.63 -14.07 -12.36
CA ASP A 478 8.87 -13.63 -13.72
C ASP A 478 10.36 -13.27 -13.91
N PRO A 479 10.95 -13.60 -15.07
CA PRO A 479 12.39 -13.46 -15.29
C PRO A 479 12.89 -12.00 -15.36
N ASP A 480 11.97 -11.04 -15.48
CA ASP A 480 12.24 -9.61 -15.47
C ASP A 480 11.93 -8.93 -14.12
N ASP A 481 11.50 -9.69 -13.12
CA ASP A 481 11.25 -9.22 -11.75
C ASP A 481 12.38 -9.64 -10.78
N TYR A 482 12.39 -9.08 -9.57
CA TYR A 482 13.40 -9.40 -8.54
C TYR A 482 12.83 -9.36 -7.12
N MET A 483 13.48 -10.10 -6.21
CA MET A 483 13.13 -10.17 -4.79
C MET A 483 13.98 -9.20 -3.96
N PRO A 484 13.42 -8.10 -3.43
CA PRO A 484 14.21 -7.05 -2.79
C PRO A 484 14.62 -7.39 -1.36
N ASP A 485 13.84 -8.19 -0.64
CA ASP A 485 14.09 -8.58 0.75
C ASP A 485 14.90 -9.89 0.79
N PRO A 486 16.15 -9.88 1.30
CA PRO A 486 16.97 -11.08 1.42
C PRO A 486 16.39 -12.15 2.34
N ASP A 487 15.50 -11.81 3.29
CA ASP A 487 14.93 -12.76 4.23
C ASP A 487 13.58 -13.35 3.77
N HIS A 488 13.10 -12.91 2.60
CA HIS A 488 11.76 -13.23 2.10
C HIS A 488 11.45 -14.73 2.08
N LEU A 489 12.29 -15.52 1.41
CA LEU A 489 12.06 -16.96 1.27
C LEU A 489 12.03 -17.67 2.62
N GLY A 490 12.87 -17.25 3.57
CA GLY A 490 12.92 -17.84 4.91
C GLY A 490 11.62 -17.60 5.68
N ARG A 491 11.06 -16.39 5.58
CA ARG A 491 9.82 -16.01 6.27
C ARG A 491 8.61 -16.79 5.77
N ILE A 492 8.41 -16.85 4.45
CA ILE A 492 7.24 -17.54 3.87
C ILE A 492 7.30 -19.05 4.10
N ILE A 493 8.49 -19.66 4.09
CA ILE A 493 8.67 -21.09 4.38
C ILE A 493 8.43 -21.38 5.86
N ALA A 494 8.96 -20.55 6.76
CA ALA A 494 8.75 -20.71 8.20
C ALA A 494 7.25 -20.64 8.55
N MET A 495 6.50 -19.70 7.96
CA MET A 495 5.05 -19.62 8.14
C MET A 495 4.32 -20.84 7.56
N ALA A 496 4.68 -21.27 6.33
CA ALA A 496 4.06 -22.43 5.70
C ALA A 496 4.21 -23.70 6.55
N GLU A 497 5.41 -23.95 7.08
CA GLU A 497 5.72 -25.11 7.91
C GLU A 497 5.08 -25.02 9.30
N ALA A 498 5.05 -23.83 9.91
CA ALA A 498 4.44 -23.63 11.23
C ALA A 498 2.92 -23.86 11.20
N ASP A 499 2.24 -23.35 10.18
CA ASP A 499 0.78 -23.43 10.06
C ASP A 499 0.31 -24.73 9.37
N GLY A 500 1.21 -25.40 8.65
CA GLY A 500 0.90 -26.59 7.86
C GLY A 500 -0.07 -26.31 6.71
N VAL A 501 0.09 -25.16 6.05
CA VAL A 501 -0.83 -24.65 5.02
C VAL A 501 -0.43 -25.07 3.60
N ASP A 502 -1.40 -25.06 2.69
CA ASP A 502 -1.20 -25.38 1.28
C ASP A 502 -0.60 -24.21 0.51
N MET A 503 -0.86 -22.97 0.96
CA MET A 503 -0.46 -21.76 0.25
C MET A 503 -0.07 -20.63 1.22
N VAL A 504 0.95 -19.85 0.88
CA VAL A 504 1.29 -18.62 1.61
C VAL A 504 1.36 -17.45 0.65
N ARG A 505 0.51 -16.45 0.87
CA ARG A 505 0.52 -15.19 0.13
C ARG A 505 1.55 -14.24 0.73
N PHE A 506 2.26 -13.48 -0.09
CA PHE A 506 3.19 -12.45 0.37
C PHE A 506 3.03 -11.13 -0.40
N ARG A 507 3.74 -10.09 0.05
CA ARG A 507 3.55 -8.72 -0.44
C ARG A 507 4.26 -8.48 -1.76
N LYS A 508 3.52 -7.87 -2.70
CA LYS A 508 4.16 -7.15 -3.81
C LYS A 508 4.54 -5.76 -3.32
N VAL A 509 5.84 -5.43 -3.37
CA VAL A 509 6.33 -4.19 -2.75
C VAL A 509 5.81 -2.95 -3.48
N HIS A 510 6.00 -2.90 -4.80
CA HIS A 510 5.48 -1.87 -5.69
C HIS A 510 5.64 -2.30 -7.15
N GLU A 511 5.06 -1.51 -8.05
CA GLU A 511 5.25 -1.63 -9.49
C GLU A 511 6.28 -0.58 -9.96
N GLN A 512 7.40 -1.03 -10.53
CA GLN A 512 8.49 -0.23 -11.04
C GLN A 512 8.27 0.05 -12.54
N ILE A 513 7.93 1.30 -12.88
CA ILE A 513 7.68 1.72 -14.26
C ILE A 513 8.97 2.22 -14.88
N GLU A 514 9.36 1.61 -16.01
CA GLU A 514 10.56 1.96 -16.77
C GLU A 514 10.24 2.59 -18.13
N ASP A 515 11.22 3.32 -18.67
CA ASP A 515 11.26 3.83 -20.04
C ASP A 515 12.07 2.93 -20.99
N ALA A 516 12.23 3.36 -22.25
CA ALA A 516 12.86 2.60 -23.33
C ALA A 516 14.33 2.26 -23.05
N ASP A 517 14.98 3.07 -22.23
CA ASP A 517 16.38 2.94 -21.88
C ASP A 517 16.57 2.16 -20.56
N GLY A 518 15.48 1.64 -19.98
CA GLY A 518 15.48 0.89 -18.72
C GLY A 518 15.55 1.78 -17.47
N ALA A 519 15.39 3.11 -17.60
CA ALA A 519 15.43 4.00 -16.46
C ALA A 519 14.09 4.00 -15.69
N VAL A 520 14.17 3.99 -14.36
CA VAL A 520 12.98 4.03 -13.49
C VAL A 520 12.34 5.41 -13.55
N VAL A 521 11.16 5.47 -14.16
CA VAL A 521 10.35 6.70 -14.27
C VAL A 521 9.46 6.88 -13.06
N ARG A 522 8.92 5.79 -12.49
CA ARG A 522 7.96 5.87 -11.38
C ARG A 522 7.85 4.57 -10.59
N MET A 523 7.76 4.70 -9.27
CA MET A 523 7.32 3.63 -8.37
C MET A 523 5.83 3.81 -8.05
N ARG A 524 5.02 2.78 -8.31
CA ARG A 524 3.57 2.81 -8.09
C ARG A 524 3.16 1.75 -7.06
N PRO A 525 2.59 2.14 -5.91
CA PRO A 525 1.94 1.18 -5.01
C PRO A 525 0.78 0.48 -5.71
N ASP A 526 0.60 -0.82 -5.49
CA ASP A 526 -0.61 -1.52 -5.91
C ASP A 526 -1.71 -1.32 -4.85
N PRO A 527 -2.85 -0.68 -5.18
CA PRO A 527 -3.94 -0.47 -4.23
C PRO A 527 -4.50 -1.76 -3.62
N THR A 528 -4.35 -2.91 -4.30
CA THR A 528 -4.83 -4.21 -3.80
C THR A 528 -4.03 -4.71 -2.60
N GLU A 529 -2.82 -4.20 -2.37
CA GLU A 529 -2.03 -4.54 -1.18
C GLU A 529 -2.68 -4.01 0.12
N ALA A 530 -3.58 -3.03 0.03
CA ALA A 530 -4.31 -2.52 1.20
C ALA A 530 -5.23 -3.57 1.86
N PHE A 531 -5.60 -4.63 1.15
CA PHE A 531 -6.39 -5.75 1.67
C PHE A 531 -5.55 -6.77 2.47
N PHE A 532 -4.22 -6.62 2.45
CA PHE A 532 -3.28 -7.57 3.05
C PHE A 532 -2.30 -6.82 3.97
N ALA A 533 -2.83 -5.89 4.76
CA ALA A 533 -2.03 -5.00 5.61
C ALA A 533 -1.49 -5.67 6.87
N ALA A 534 -1.97 -6.86 7.21
CA ALA A 534 -1.54 -7.63 8.37
C ALA A 534 -1.38 -9.11 8.01
N GLU A 535 -0.56 -9.82 8.79
CA GLU A 535 -0.45 -11.26 8.68
C GLU A 535 -1.74 -11.96 9.11
N VAL A 536 -2.07 -13.05 8.42
CA VAL A 536 -3.22 -13.91 8.73
C VAL A 536 -2.72 -15.35 8.70
N GLN A 537 -2.94 -16.09 9.78
CA GLN A 537 -2.51 -17.48 9.91
C GLN A 537 -3.71 -18.41 9.72
N ASP A 538 -3.49 -19.52 9.01
CA ASP A 538 -4.43 -20.64 8.90
C ASP A 538 -5.88 -20.24 8.63
N THR A 539 -6.14 -19.77 7.41
CA THR A 539 -7.47 -19.40 6.95
C THR A 539 -7.84 -20.15 5.68
N THR A 540 -9.05 -19.90 5.17
CA THR A 540 -9.57 -20.46 3.93
C THR A 540 -10.12 -19.34 3.05
N PRO A 541 -10.29 -19.56 1.73
CA PRO A 541 -10.98 -18.59 0.88
C PRO A 541 -12.42 -18.27 1.32
N ALA A 542 -13.08 -19.18 2.05
CA ALA A 542 -14.42 -18.94 2.58
C ALA A 542 -14.41 -18.01 3.80
N ASP A 543 -13.42 -18.16 4.69
CA ASP A 543 -13.27 -17.33 5.89
C ASP A 543 -12.62 -15.97 5.57
N HIS A 544 -11.78 -15.93 4.54
CA HIS A 544 -11.07 -14.73 4.10
C HIS A 544 -11.28 -14.44 2.59
N PRO A 545 -12.52 -14.12 2.15
CA PRO A 545 -12.88 -13.97 0.73
C PRO A 545 -12.10 -12.86 0.02
N GLN A 546 -11.66 -11.83 0.76
CA GLN A 546 -10.80 -10.74 0.26
C GLN A 546 -9.49 -11.24 -0.36
N ILE A 547 -9.10 -12.50 -0.12
CA ILE A 547 -7.95 -13.13 -0.78
C ILE A 547 -8.06 -13.12 -2.31
N ALA A 548 -9.28 -13.04 -2.85
CA ALA A 548 -9.54 -12.90 -4.27
C ALA A 548 -9.00 -11.60 -4.89
N HIS A 549 -8.67 -10.58 -4.09
CA HIS A 549 -7.97 -9.38 -4.55
C HIS A 549 -6.51 -9.65 -4.94
N SER A 550 -5.92 -10.74 -4.45
CA SER A 550 -4.62 -11.22 -4.91
C SER A 550 -4.77 -11.76 -6.33
N ARG A 551 -4.31 -10.97 -7.30
CA ARG A 551 -4.47 -11.24 -8.73
C ARG A 551 -3.30 -11.94 -9.39
N HIS A 552 -2.14 -11.98 -8.72
CA HIS A 552 -0.88 -12.45 -9.27
C HIS A 552 -0.54 -13.81 -8.68
N PHE A 553 -0.45 -14.86 -9.51
CA PHE A 553 -0.12 -16.21 -9.04
C PHE A 553 1.29 -16.28 -8.46
N TRP A 554 2.20 -15.41 -8.88
CA TRP A 554 3.59 -15.36 -8.38
C TRP A 554 3.70 -14.67 -7.02
N ASN A 555 2.64 -14.09 -6.46
CA ASN A 555 2.59 -13.57 -5.08
C ASN A 555 2.35 -14.66 -4.01
N TRP A 556 2.63 -15.91 -4.36
CA TRP A 556 2.21 -17.06 -3.58
C TRP A 556 3.28 -18.16 -3.59
N LEU A 557 3.50 -18.71 -2.41
CA LEU A 557 4.13 -20.01 -2.21
C LEU A 557 3.04 -21.09 -2.26
N TYR A 558 3.31 -22.21 -2.91
CA TYR A 558 2.37 -23.33 -3.04
C TYR A 558 3.00 -24.63 -2.56
N ARG A 559 2.28 -25.45 -1.79
CA ARG A 559 2.69 -26.83 -1.53
C ARG A 559 2.60 -27.62 -2.83
N ARG A 560 3.70 -28.26 -3.24
CA ARG A 560 3.79 -28.96 -4.52
C ARG A 560 2.76 -30.08 -4.64
N ASP A 561 2.62 -30.88 -3.58
CA ASP A 561 1.70 -32.01 -3.59
C ASP A 561 0.24 -31.54 -3.69
N PHE A 562 -0.10 -30.38 -3.10
CA PHE A 562 -1.42 -29.76 -3.31
C PHE A 562 -1.66 -29.40 -4.79
N LEU A 563 -0.67 -28.80 -5.47
CA LEU A 563 -0.79 -28.51 -6.91
C LEU A 563 -0.96 -29.78 -7.74
N ASN A 564 -0.29 -30.88 -7.39
CA ASN A 564 -0.34 -32.15 -8.10
C ASN A 564 -1.65 -32.90 -7.85
N ASP A 565 -2.03 -33.08 -6.59
CA ASP A 565 -3.22 -33.82 -6.17
C ASP A 565 -4.51 -33.18 -6.68
N LYS A 566 -4.53 -31.86 -6.77
CA LYS A 566 -5.66 -31.08 -7.29
C LYS A 566 -5.57 -30.77 -8.78
N ALA A 567 -4.53 -31.25 -9.46
CA ALA A 567 -4.27 -31.00 -10.88
C ALA A 567 -4.31 -29.52 -11.27
N ILE A 568 -3.87 -28.63 -10.37
CA ILE A 568 -3.84 -27.18 -10.60
C ILE A 568 -2.73 -26.89 -11.61
N ARG A 569 -3.12 -26.39 -12.78
CA ARG A 569 -2.22 -26.14 -13.92
C ARG A 569 -2.61 -24.89 -14.68
N PHE A 570 -1.64 -24.24 -15.31
CA PHE A 570 -1.89 -23.15 -16.24
C PHE A 570 -2.54 -23.70 -17.51
N LYS A 571 -3.67 -23.10 -17.93
CA LYS A 571 -4.50 -23.58 -19.05
C LYS A 571 -4.30 -22.80 -20.34
N THR A 572 -3.70 -21.62 -20.25
CA THR A 572 -3.39 -20.75 -21.38
C THR A 572 -1.91 -20.41 -21.37
N ALA A 573 -1.36 -20.11 -22.55
CA ALA A 573 0.04 -19.70 -22.70
C ALA A 573 0.30 -18.30 -22.12
N TYR A 574 -0.67 -17.39 -22.31
CA TYR A 574 -0.64 -16.01 -21.82
C TYR A 574 -1.93 -15.66 -21.07
N ARG A 575 -1.87 -14.63 -20.22
CA ARG A 575 -2.99 -14.12 -19.41
C ARG A 575 -3.62 -15.19 -18.51
N GLU A 576 -2.78 -16.06 -17.98
CA GLU A 576 -3.11 -17.32 -17.32
C GLU A 576 -3.44 -17.19 -15.82
N GLU A 577 -3.18 -16.01 -15.24
CA GLU A 577 -3.15 -15.74 -13.79
C GLU A 577 -4.45 -16.14 -13.07
N ARG A 578 -5.60 -15.63 -13.55
CA ARG A 578 -6.89 -15.80 -12.87
C ARG A 578 -7.40 -17.24 -12.91
N ALA A 579 -7.23 -17.93 -14.02
CA ALA A 579 -7.65 -19.32 -14.16
C ALA A 579 -6.82 -20.26 -13.26
N PHE A 580 -5.52 -20.00 -13.12
CA PHE A 580 -4.66 -20.76 -12.21
C PHE A 580 -5.07 -20.55 -10.75
N LEU A 581 -5.18 -19.29 -10.31
CA LEU A 581 -5.59 -18.97 -8.94
C LEU A 581 -7.00 -19.44 -8.62
N MET A 582 -7.93 -19.41 -9.58
CA MET A 582 -9.30 -19.90 -9.37
C MET A 582 -9.34 -21.41 -9.14
N GLN A 583 -8.56 -22.19 -9.90
CA GLN A 583 -8.41 -23.62 -9.61
C GLN A 583 -7.88 -23.85 -8.19
N ALA A 584 -6.88 -23.06 -7.77
CA ALA A 584 -6.34 -23.15 -6.41
C ALA A 584 -7.38 -22.79 -5.36
N TYR A 585 -8.09 -21.67 -5.48
CA TYR A 585 -9.08 -21.22 -4.50
C TYR A 585 -10.28 -22.18 -4.39
N LEU A 586 -10.78 -22.71 -5.50
CA LEU A 586 -11.90 -23.65 -5.51
C LEU A 586 -11.52 -25.05 -4.99
N ALA A 587 -10.23 -25.39 -4.96
CA ALA A 587 -9.75 -26.59 -4.28
C ALA A 587 -9.78 -26.48 -2.74
N ASN A 588 -10.26 -25.35 -2.20
CA ASN A 588 -10.42 -25.02 -0.79
C ASN A 588 -9.14 -25.23 0.05
N PRO A 589 -8.04 -24.52 -0.27
CA PRO A 589 -6.76 -24.64 0.42
C PRO A 589 -6.82 -24.03 1.82
N ARG A 590 -6.03 -24.58 2.74
CA ARG A 590 -5.58 -23.83 3.92
C ARG A 590 -4.49 -22.86 3.48
N LEU A 591 -4.59 -21.60 3.87
CA LEU A 591 -3.65 -20.57 3.45
C LEU A 591 -3.29 -19.58 4.57
N SER A 592 -2.12 -18.95 4.44
CA SER A 592 -1.70 -17.84 5.29
C SER A 592 -1.30 -16.62 4.45
N VAL A 593 -1.30 -15.44 5.08
CA VAL A 593 -0.85 -14.17 4.52
C VAL A 593 0.34 -13.68 5.32
N CYS A 594 1.49 -13.50 4.66
CA CYS A 594 2.73 -12.98 5.23
C CYS A 594 2.96 -11.54 4.75
N ASP A 595 3.49 -10.69 5.63
CA ASP A 595 3.77 -9.27 5.31
C ASP A 595 5.13 -9.05 4.62
N SER A 596 5.87 -10.13 4.34
CA SER A 596 7.20 -10.09 3.73
C SER A 596 7.20 -9.53 2.30
N ASP A 597 8.23 -8.74 2.00
CA ASP A 597 8.46 -8.00 0.77
C ASP A 597 8.99 -8.88 -0.35
N GLY A 598 8.11 -9.66 -0.98
CA GLY A 598 8.54 -10.72 -1.86
C GLY A 598 9.06 -10.28 -3.22
N VAL A 599 8.35 -9.39 -3.92
CA VAL A 599 8.66 -9.08 -5.32
C VAL A 599 8.45 -7.61 -5.64
N VAL A 600 9.37 -7.06 -6.45
CA VAL A 600 9.17 -5.82 -7.20
C VAL A 600 8.76 -6.17 -8.63
N TYR A 601 7.57 -5.70 -9.03
CA TYR A 601 7.02 -5.95 -10.37
C TYR A 601 7.46 -4.87 -11.35
N ARG A 602 8.23 -5.23 -12.38
CA ARG A 602 8.74 -4.30 -13.39
C ARG A 602 7.79 -4.18 -14.57
N ILE A 603 7.55 -2.94 -14.99
CA ILE A 603 6.72 -2.61 -16.15
C ILE A 603 7.57 -1.87 -17.19
N ARG A 604 8.20 -2.65 -18.07
CA ARG A 604 9.08 -2.18 -19.16
C ARG A 604 8.33 -1.85 -20.46
N PRO A 605 8.90 -1.02 -21.35
CA PRO A 605 8.39 -0.81 -22.70
C PRO A 605 8.56 -2.08 -23.54
N GLY A 606 7.48 -2.55 -24.14
CA GLY A 606 7.46 -3.86 -24.82
C GLY A 606 6.98 -5.01 -23.94
N SER A 607 6.76 -4.80 -22.62
CA SER A 607 6.02 -5.76 -21.79
C SER A 607 4.66 -6.09 -22.40
N ALA A 608 4.14 -7.29 -22.11
CA ALA A 608 2.83 -7.74 -22.58
C ALA A 608 1.70 -6.73 -22.26
N VAL A 609 1.85 -5.93 -21.20
CA VAL A 609 0.88 -4.92 -20.79
C VAL A 609 1.03 -3.59 -21.56
N ARG A 610 2.21 -3.27 -22.11
CA ARG A 610 2.48 -1.98 -22.80
C ARG A 610 2.51 -2.05 -24.31
N ARG A 611 2.77 -3.22 -24.90
CA ARG A 611 2.72 -3.35 -26.36
C ARG A 611 1.30 -3.12 -26.88
N LYS A 612 1.19 -2.79 -28.17
CA LYS A 612 -0.11 -2.73 -28.84
C LYS A 612 -0.80 -4.10 -28.69
N GLN A 613 -2.04 -4.07 -28.22
CA GLN A 613 -2.88 -5.25 -28.07
C GLN A 613 -3.60 -5.52 -29.39
N THR A 614 -3.78 -6.80 -29.69
CA THR A 614 -4.38 -7.31 -30.91
C THR A 614 -5.62 -8.14 -30.58
N MET A 615 -6.41 -8.51 -31.59
CA MET A 615 -7.52 -9.46 -31.39
C MET A 615 -7.07 -10.84 -30.88
N SER A 616 -5.80 -11.23 -31.02
CA SER A 616 -5.30 -12.45 -30.37
C SER A 616 -5.30 -12.31 -28.85
N ASP A 617 -4.87 -11.15 -28.33
CA ASP A 617 -4.86 -10.86 -26.89
C ASP A 617 -6.28 -10.80 -26.31
N VAL A 618 -7.23 -10.29 -27.12
CA VAL A 618 -8.65 -10.26 -26.76
C VAL A 618 -9.22 -11.66 -26.68
N ARG A 619 -8.88 -12.53 -27.64
CA ARG A 619 -9.28 -13.95 -27.60
C ARG A 619 -8.73 -14.63 -26.35
N ASP A 620 -7.43 -14.50 -26.06
CA ASP A 620 -6.82 -15.08 -24.86
C ASP A 620 -7.51 -14.61 -23.56
N GLN A 621 -7.89 -13.33 -23.48
CA GLN A 621 -8.61 -12.81 -22.32
C GLN A 621 -10.03 -13.37 -22.20
N LEU A 622 -10.74 -13.55 -23.32
CA LEU A 622 -12.07 -14.19 -23.35
C LEU A 622 -11.96 -15.68 -23.03
N ASP A 623 -10.98 -16.40 -23.57
CA ASP A 623 -10.69 -17.81 -23.25
C ASP A 623 -10.44 -17.99 -21.75
N ASN A 624 -9.67 -17.07 -21.14
CA ASN A 624 -9.45 -17.07 -19.70
C ASN A 624 -10.75 -16.84 -18.91
N PHE A 625 -11.59 -15.89 -19.35
CA PHE A 625 -12.88 -15.63 -18.71
C PHE A 625 -13.82 -16.83 -18.81
N ASP A 626 -13.91 -17.45 -19.99
CA ASP A 626 -14.72 -18.64 -20.25
C ASP A 626 -14.30 -19.80 -19.34
N HIS A 627 -12.99 -19.97 -19.12
CA HIS A 627 -12.47 -20.98 -18.21
C HIS A 627 -12.82 -20.68 -16.75
N VAL A 628 -12.66 -19.43 -16.30
CA VAL A 628 -13.03 -19.03 -14.93
C VAL A 628 -14.52 -19.23 -14.68
N VAL A 629 -15.39 -18.84 -15.63
CA VAL A 629 -16.83 -19.07 -15.53
C VAL A 629 -17.14 -20.56 -15.48
N SER A 630 -16.47 -21.38 -16.29
CA SER A 630 -16.66 -22.83 -16.26
C SER A 630 -16.28 -23.45 -14.91
N LEU A 631 -15.13 -23.08 -14.35
CA LEU A 631 -14.70 -23.57 -13.03
C LEU A 631 -15.68 -23.20 -11.92
N LEU A 632 -16.24 -21.98 -11.97
CA LEU A 632 -17.23 -21.51 -11.00
C LEU A 632 -18.57 -22.25 -11.16
N ASP A 633 -19.02 -22.43 -12.41
CA ASP A 633 -20.24 -23.15 -12.78
C ASP A 633 -20.18 -24.62 -12.32
N ASP A 634 -19.05 -25.30 -12.57
CA ASP A 634 -18.79 -26.69 -12.14
C ASP A 634 -18.85 -26.87 -10.62
N GLN A 635 -18.64 -25.81 -9.84
CA GLN A 635 -18.73 -25.79 -8.37
C GLN A 635 -20.06 -25.20 -7.87
N HIS A 636 -21.05 -25.02 -8.75
CA HIS A 636 -22.34 -24.39 -8.42
C HIS A 636 -22.18 -22.99 -7.78
N ALA A 637 -21.10 -22.27 -8.09
CA ALA A 637 -20.74 -21.02 -7.42
C ALA A 637 -21.69 -19.86 -7.80
N PHE A 638 -22.50 -19.99 -8.84
CA PHE A 638 -23.51 -19.02 -9.23
C PHE A 638 -24.86 -19.20 -8.50
N GLU A 639 -24.98 -20.18 -7.62
CA GLU A 639 -26.15 -20.35 -6.77
C GLU A 639 -26.03 -19.48 -5.50
N PRO A 640 -27.05 -18.68 -5.11
CA PRO A 640 -26.98 -17.82 -3.92
C PRO A 640 -26.71 -18.56 -2.60
N THR A 641 -26.95 -19.87 -2.56
CA THR A 641 -26.68 -20.75 -1.42
C THR A 641 -25.24 -21.27 -1.37
N SER A 642 -24.46 -21.08 -2.42
CA SER A 642 -23.08 -21.56 -2.50
C SER A 642 -22.14 -20.75 -1.60
N PRO A 643 -21.18 -21.38 -0.89
CA PRO A 643 -20.13 -20.66 -0.16
C PRO A 643 -19.24 -19.82 -1.08
N HIS A 644 -19.23 -20.11 -2.39
CA HIS A 644 -18.46 -19.39 -3.40
C HIS A 644 -19.25 -18.28 -4.10
N TRP A 645 -20.49 -18.01 -3.68
CA TRP A 645 -21.37 -17.01 -4.31
C TRP A 645 -20.73 -15.62 -4.41
N TRP A 646 -20.08 -15.16 -3.34
CA TRP A 646 -19.37 -13.89 -3.36
C TRP A 646 -18.22 -13.90 -4.38
N LEU A 647 -17.43 -14.98 -4.42
CA LEU A 647 -16.29 -15.12 -5.34
C LEU A 647 -16.74 -15.11 -6.80
N ALA A 648 -17.86 -15.76 -7.13
CA ALA A 648 -18.42 -15.79 -8.48
C ALA A 648 -18.84 -14.37 -8.94
N ARG A 649 -19.60 -13.66 -8.11
CA ARG A 649 -20.01 -12.28 -8.37
C ARG A 649 -18.81 -11.35 -8.51
N PHE A 650 -17.81 -11.52 -7.65
CA PHE A 650 -16.57 -10.78 -7.68
C PHE A 650 -15.84 -10.95 -9.01
N GLN A 651 -15.60 -12.19 -9.44
CA GLN A 651 -14.87 -12.47 -10.67
C GLN A 651 -15.58 -11.89 -11.88
N VAL A 652 -16.89 -12.11 -12.03
CA VAL A 652 -17.65 -11.55 -13.17
C VAL A 652 -17.61 -10.03 -13.17
N SER A 653 -17.78 -9.39 -12.00
CA SER A 653 -17.72 -7.92 -11.87
C SER A 653 -16.35 -7.35 -12.30
N GLN A 654 -15.27 -8.02 -11.89
CA GLN A 654 -13.91 -7.64 -12.28
C GLN A 654 -13.65 -7.85 -13.77
N PHE A 655 -14.08 -8.97 -14.35
CA PHE A 655 -13.94 -9.22 -15.78
C PHE A 655 -14.71 -8.19 -16.62
N LEU A 656 -15.95 -7.86 -16.24
CA LEU A 656 -16.70 -6.78 -16.89
C LEU A 656 -15.92 -5.46 -16.88
N HIS A 657 -15.27 -5.13 -15.76
CA HIS A 657 -14.43 -3.94 -15.68
C HIS A 657 -13.28 -3.98 -16.69
N TYR A 658 -12.46 -5.03 -16.68
CA TYR A 658 -11.29 -5.11 -17.55
C TYR A 658 -11.63 -5.29 -19.03
N LEU A 659 -12.74 -5.95 -19.35
CA LEU A 659 -13.18 -6.15 -20.73
C LEU A 659 -13.68 -4.84 -21.36
N PHE A 660 -14.49 -4.05 -20.63
CA PHE A 660 -15.09 -2.82 -21.17
C PHE A 660 -14.25 -1.55 -20.97
N PHE A 661 -13.50 -1.46 -19.87
CA PHE A 661 -12.67 -0.30 -19.54
C PHE A 661 -11.17 -0.52 -19.76
N GLY A 662 -10.76 -1.77 -19.98
CA GLY A 662 -9.40 -2.11 -20.43
C GLY A 662 -9.26 -2.08 -21.95
N PHE A 663 -8.32 -2.90 -22.46
CA PHE A 663 -7.99 -2.89 -23.88
C PHE A 663 -9.00 -3.64 -24.75
N ALA A 664 -9.69 -4.67 -24.22
CA ALA A 664 -10.42 -5.62 -25.05
C ALA A 664 -11.51 -4.98 -25.92
N TRP A 665 -12.44 -4.23 -25.31
CA TRP A 665 -13.44 -3.50 -26.07
C TRP A 665 -12.80 -2.51 -27.06
N LYS A 666 -11.78 -1.77 -26.62
CA LYS A 666 -11.11 -0.77 -27.46
C LYS A 666 -10.53 -1.42 -28.72
N THR A 667 -9.78 -2.52 -28.55
CA THR A 667 -9.18 -3.27 -29.66
C THR A 667 -10.25 -3.87 -30.58
N ALA A 668 -11.32 -4.47 -30.02
CA ALA A 668 -12.42 -5.00 -30.82
C ALA A 668 -13.14 -3.90 -31.63
N THR A 669 -13.27 -2.68 -31.11
CA THR A 669 -13.82 -1.55 -31.88
C THR A 669 -12.85 -1.05 -32.94
N GLU A 670 -11.57 -0.88 -32.62
CA GLU A 670 -10.55 -0.38 -33.55
C GLU A 670 -10.30 -1.34 -34.72
N GLU A 671 -10.41 -2.65 -34.50
CA GLU A 671 -10.22 -3.68 -35.53
C GLU A 671 -11.52 -4.12 -36.21
N GLY A 672 -12.69 -3.53 -35.87
CA GLY A 672 -13.96 -3.83 -36.52
C GLY A 672 -14.63 -5.15 -36.12
N GLU A 673 -14.23 -5.74 -34.99
CA GLU A 673 -14.63 -7.07 -34.48
C GLU A 673 -15.57 -6.97 -33.26
N THR A 674 -16.32 -5.88 -33.15
CA THR A 674 -17.18 -5.63 -31.97
C THR A 674 -18.31 -6.65 -31.85
N ASP A 675 -18.94 -7.04 -32.96
CA ASP A 675 -20.04 -8.01 -32.95
C ASP A 675 -19.57 -9.41 -32.56
N ALA A 676 -18.40 -9.84 -33.04
CA ALA A 676 -17.79 -11.11 -32.67
C ALA A 676 -17.41 -11.13 -31.18
N PHE A 677 -16.80 -10.05 -30.68
CA PHE A 677 -16.50 -9.86 -29.26
C PHE A 677 -17.76 -9.96 -28.38
N MET A 678 -18.81 -9.22 -28.73
CA MET A 678 -20.07 -9.22 -27.95
C MET A 678 -20.75 -10.58 -27.98
N THR A 679 -20.83 -11.22 -29.15
CA THR A 679 -21.47 -12.53 -29.29
C THR A 679 -20.79 -13.57 -28.42
N ARG A 680 -19.45 -13.61 -28.46
CA ARG A 680 -18.67 -14.52 -27.63
C ARG A 680 -18.87 -14.25 -26.13
N LEU A 681 -18.76 -13.00 -25.71
CA LEU A 681 -18.93 -12.62 -24.31
C LEU A 681 -20.37 -12.89 -23.80
N ALA A 682 -21.38 -12.68 -24.64
CA ALA A 682 -22.78 -12.96 -24.31
C ALA A 682 -23.01 -14.44 -24.00
N THR A 683 -22.44 -15.35 -24.81
CA THR A 683 -22.52 -16.81 -24.60
C THR A 683 -22.00 -17.19 -23.21
N THR A 684 -20.88 -16.61 -22.80
CA THR A 684 -20.27 -16.89 -21.49
C THR A 684 -21.09 -16.32 -20.35
N LEU A 685 -21.54 -15.06 -20.47
CA LEU A 685 -22.34 -14.41 -19.43
C LEU A 685 -23.71 -15.09 -19.23
N GLN A 686 -24.30 -15.66 -20.29
CA GLN A 686 -25.56 -16.41 -20.21
C GLN A 686 -25.48 -17.62 -19.26
N ARG A 687 -24.31 -18.25 -19.13
CA ARG A 687 -24.09 -19.38 -18.21
C ARG A 687 -24.10 -18.97 -16.75
N THR A 688 -23.76 -17.72 -16.44
CA THR A 688 -23.64 -17.26 -15.05
C THR A 688 -24.98 -17.05 -14.35
N ALA A 689 -26.08 -16.95 -15.12
CA ALA A 689 -27.43 -16.62 -14.65
C ALA A 689 -27.58 -15.32 -13.81
N LEU A 690 -26.51 -14.54 -13.63
CA LEU A 690 -26.46 -13.35 -12.77
C LEU A 690 -27.47 -12.28 -13.20
N TRP A 691 -28.00 -11.59 -12.20
CA TRP A 691 -28.84 -10.40 -12.37
C TRP A 691 -28.01 -9.11 -12.31
N PRO A 692 -28.53 -8.00 -12.86
CA PRO A 692 -27.85 -6.69 -12.77
C PRO A 692 -27.50 -6.26 -11.34
N ASP A 693 -28.32 -6.63 -10.36
CA ASP A 693 -28.12 -6.33 -8.94
C ASP A 693 -27.08 -7.25 -8.26
N ASP A 694 -26.65 -8.32 -8.94
CA ASP A 694 -25.61 -9.23 -8.44
C ASP A 694 -24.20 -8.67 -8.68
N VAL A 695 -24.02 -7.67 -9.53
CA VAL A 695 -22.71 -7.03 -9.74
C VAL A 695 -22.29 -6.32 -8.45
N ILE A 696 -21.09 -6.62 -7.97
CA ILE A 696 -20.52 -6.01 -6.75
C ILE A 696 -19.42 -5.02 -7.09
N GLY A 697 -19.29 -3.97 -6.28
CA GLY A 697 -18.32 -2.89 -6.47
C GLY A 697 -16.97 -3.10 -5.78
N ASP A 698 -16.73 -4.31 -5.27
CA ASP A 698 -15.55 -4.67 -4.48
C ASP A 698 -14.43 -5.20 -5.41
N PRO A 699 -13.17 -4.71 -5.34
CA PRO A 699 -12.69 -3.55 -4.59
C PRO A 699 -12.85 -2.24 -5.37
N ASP A 700 -12.36 -1.14 -4.79
CA ASP A 700 -12.17 0.19 -5.40
C ASP A 700 -11.40 0.21 -6.76
N SER A 701 -11.06 -0.95 -7.35
CA SER A 701 -10.56 -1.09 -8.72
C SER A 701 -11.62 -0.75 -9.77
N MET A 702 -12.90 -0.97 -9.46
CA MET A 702 -13.98 -0.59 -10.37
C MET A 702 -14.12 0.92 -10.45
N ALA A 703 -14.49 1.43 -11.61
CA ALA A 703 -14.84 2.84 -11.77
C ALA A 703 -16.06 3.19 -10.89
N ALA A 704 -15.80 3.72 -9.68
CA ALA A 704 -16.81 3.90 -8.64
C ALA A 704 -18.01 4.76 -9.10
N ARG A 705 -17.76 5.75 -9.97
CA ARG A 705 -18.82 6.56 -10.58
C ARG A 705 -19.74 5.72 -11.46
N HIS A 706 -19.20 4.81 -12.26
CA HIS A 706 -19.96 3.92 -13.14
C HIS A 706 -20.78 2.92 -12.35
N PHE A 707 -20.18 2.33 -11.32
CA PHE A 707 -20.88 1.40 -10.42
C PHE A 707 -22.09 2.06 -9.75
N ARG A 708 -21.86 3.23 -9.15
CA ARG A 708 -22.92 4.07 -8.54
C ARG A 708 -24.05 4.43 -9.49
N CYS A 709 -23.77 4.63 -10.77
CA CYS A 709 -24.79 4.92 -11.77
C CYS A 709 -25.51 3.66 -12.31
N GLY A 710 -25.23 2.46 -11.81
CA GLY A 710 -25.81 1.20 -12.32
C GLY A 710 -25.25 0.78 -13.68
N ALA A 711 -24.14 1.35 -14.13
CA ALA A 711 -23.61 1.13 -15.47
C ALA A 711 -23.14 -0.31 -15.69
N TYR A 712 -22.57 -0.97 -14.68
CA TYR A 712 -22.11 -2.36 -14.83
C TYR A 712 -23.25 -3.37 -14.96
N GLY A 713 -24.35 -3.18 -14.22
CA GLY A 713 -25.56 -3.97 -14.42
C GLY A 713 -26.10 -3.81 -15.84
N LEU A 714 -26.04 -2.58 -16.38
CA LEU A 714 -26.39 -2.32 -17.78
C LEU A 714 -25.40 -2.96 -18.77
N LEU A 715 -24.09 -2.93 -18.51
CA LEU A 715 -23.10 -3.62 -19.34
C LEU A 715 -23.35 -5.13 -19.38
N LEU A 716 -23.58 -5.76 -18.23
CA LEU A 716 -23.93 -7.18 -18.13
C LEU A 716 -25.16 -7.50 -19.00
N ALA A 717 -26.28 -6.82 -18.74
CA ALA A 717 -27.54 -7.14 -19.41
C ALA A 717 -27.56 -6.75 -20.90
N ALA A 718 -26.97 -5.60 -21.27
CA ALA A 718 -26.88 -5.16 -22.65
C ALA A 718 -25.98 -6.08 -23.49
N THR A 719 -24.94 -6.66 -22.89
CA THR A 719 -24.09 -7.64 -23.58
C THR A 719 -24.87 -8.93 -23.85
N MET A 720 -25.56 -9.47 -22.83
CA MET A 720 -26.41 -10.66 -23.00
C MET A 720 -27.52 -10.44 -24.05
N ALA A 721 -28.03 -9.21 -24.15
CA ALA A 721 -29.05 -8.80 -25.13
C ALA A 721 -28.45 -8.29 -26.46
N GLN A 722 -27.12 -8.30 -26.63
CA GLN A 722 -26.41 -7.79 -27.81
C GLN A 722 -26.78 -6.36 -28.22
N ARG A 723 -26.94 -5.45 -27.25
CA ARG A 723 -27.28 -4.03 -27.43
C ARG A 723 -26.06 -3.12 -27.34
N ALA A 724 -25.31 -3.03 -28.45
CA ALA A 724 -24.10 -2.21 -28.56
C ALA A 724 -24.32 -0.72 -28.23
N ASP A 725 -25.49 -0.19 -28.58
CA ASP A 725 -25.88 1.19 -28.28
C ASP A 725 -25.94 1.45 -26.77
N LEU A 726 -26.53 0.53 -25.99
CA LEU A 726 -26.63 0.65 -24.54
C LEU A 726 -25.28 0.41 -23.84
N ILE A 727 -24.44 -0.47 -24.39
CA ILE A 727 -23.06 -0.66 -23.92
C ILE A 727 -22.26 0.64 -24.06
N ALA A 728 -22.35 1.31 -25.22
CA ALA A 728 -21.68 2.58 -25.44
C ALA A 728 -22.12 3.64 -24.43
N LEU A 729 -23.43 3.77 -24.19
CA LEU A 729 -23.97 4.70 -23.19
C LEU A 729 -23.45 4.41 -21.78
N ALA A 730 -23.45 3.14 -21.35
CA ALA A 730 -23.00 2.75 -20.02
C ALA A 730 -21.52 3.06 -19.80
N ARG A 731 -20.66 2.83 -20.80
CA ARG A 731 -19.21 3.10 -20.74
C ARG A 731 -18.90 4.59 -20.62
N THR A 732 -19.57 5.42 -21.41
CA THR A 732 -19.33 6.87 -21.42
C THR A 732 -20.13 7.61 -20.36
N LEU A 733 -21.00 6.91 -19.63
CA LEU A 733 -21.95 7.56 -18.75
C LEU A 733 -22.74 8.61 -19.54
N SER A 734 -23.29 8.22 -20.70
CA SER A 734 -24.16 9.07 -21.50
C SER A 734 -25.63 8.88 -21.11
N PRO A 735 -26.47 9.93 -21.19
CA PRO A 735 -27.90 9.80 -20.95
C PRO A 735 -28.57 8.93 -22.02
N VAL A 736 -29.59 8.19 -21.63
CA VAL A 736 -30.46 7.41 -22.53
C VAL A 736 -31.48 8.35 -23.18
N PRO A 737 -31.68 8.30 -24.51
CA PRO A 737 -32.79 9.01 -25.14
C PRO A 737 -34.14 8.51 -24.59
N ALA A 738 -35.00 9.41 -24.12
CA ALA A 738 -36.32 9.05 -23.59
C ALA A 738 -37.15 8.22 -24.59
N ASP A 739 -37.09 8.54 -25.88
CA ASP A 739 -37.81 7.78 -26.91
C ASP A 739 -37.37 6.31 -26.95
N THR A 740 -36.06 6.05 -26.88
CA THR A 740 -35.49 4.70 -26.79
C THR A 740 -35.87 4.01 -25.48
N LEU A 741 -35.87 4.75 -24.36
CA LEU A 741 -36.24 4.21 -23.05
C LEU A 741 -37.71 3.75 -23.04
N TYR A 742 -38.62 4.60 -23.52
CA TYR A 742 -40.05 4.31 -23.53
C TYR A 742 -40.37 3.18 -24.49
N ASP A 743 -39.73 3.14 -25.66
CA ASP A 743 -39.87 2.01 -26.59
C ASP A 743 -39.52 0.69 -25.90
N ILE A 744 -38.39 0.62 -25.18
CA ILE A 744 -38.00 -0.59 -24.44
C ILE A 744 -39.01 -0.91 -23.31
N TYR A 745 -39.50 0.08 -22.57
CA TYR A 745 -40.40 -0.14 -21.43
C TYR A 745 -41.81 -0.58 -21.85
N LEU A 746 -42.31 -0.06 -22.96
CA LEU A 746 -43.65 -0.36 -23.45
C LEU A 746 -43.78 -1.79 -24.01
N HIS A 747 -42.68 -2.41 -24.41
CA HIS A 747 -42.65 -3.82 -24.77
C HIS A 747 -42.53 -4.70 -23.51
N ALA A 748 -43.42 -5.69 -23.36
CA ALA A 748 -43.31 -6.65 -22.26
C ALA A 748 -42.15 -7.64 -22.54
N PRO A 749 -41.23 -7.87 -21.60
CA PRO A 749 -40.12 -8.79 -21.82
C PRO A 749 -40.64 -10.23 -22.00
N GLN A 750 -40.19 -10.91 -23.06
CA GLN A 750 -40.56 -12.30 -23.39
C GLN A 750 -39.48 -13.28 -22.95
N THR A 751 -38.24 -12.81 -22.81
CA THR A 751 -37.09 -13.64 -22.40
C THR A 751 -36.50 -13.17 -21.06
N PRO A 752 -35.83 -14.05 -20.30
CA PRO A 752 -35.08 -13.66 -19.11
C PRO A 752 -34.02 -12.58 -19.40
N THR A 753 -33.43 -12.58 -20.60
CA THR A 753 -32.45 -11.58 -21.04
C THR A 753 -33.08 -10.20 -21.18
N GLU A 754 -34.25 -10.09 -21.83
CA GLU A 754 -34.99 -8.83 -21.93
C GLU A 754 -35.44 -8.33 -20.56
N HIS A 755 -35.84 -9.24 -19.67
CA HIS A 755 -36.22 -8.88 -18.31
C HIS A 755 -35.03 -8.26 -17.54
N ARG A 756 -33.85 -8.89 -17.61
CA ARG A 756 -32.62 -8.33 -17.04
C ARG A 756 -32.25 -6.99 -17.66
N LEU A 757 -32.41 -6.84 -18.98
CA LEU A 757 -32.13 -5.59 -19.68
C LEU A 757 -33.03 -4.45 -19.18
N GLN A 758 -34.34 -4.68 -19.07
CA GLN A 758 -35.27 -3.68 -18.53
C GLN A 758 -34.94 -3.30 -17.09
N ALA A 759 -34.63 -4.27 -16.24
CA ALA A 759 -34.24 -4.02 -14.85
C ALA A 759 -32.95 -3.17 -14.77
N ALA A 760 -31.91 -3.56 -15.51
CA ALA A 760 -30.65 -2.83 -15.56
C ALA A 760 -30.82 -1.40 -16.09
N LEU A 761 -31.58 -1.26 -17.18
CA LEU A 761 -31.87 0.03 -17.79
C LEU A 761 -32.66 0.92 -16.83
N ASN A 762 -33.60 0.37 -16.05
CA ASN A 762 -34.36 1.11 -15.05
C ASN A 762 -33.53 1.58 -13.85
N THR A 763 -32.47 0.85 -13.50
CA THR A 763 -31.50 1.31 -12.51
C THR A 763 -30.60 2.43 -13.06
N TYR A 764 -30.21 2.34 -14.34
CA TYR A 764 -29.31 3.29 -15.01
C TYR A 764 -30.00 4.61 -15.43
N ALA A 765 -31.18 4.52 -16.03
CA ALA A 765 -31.91 5.60 -16.67
C ALA A 765 -32.70 6.44 -15.65
N ARG A 766 -32.00 7.24 -14.86
CA ARG A 766 -32.60 8.15 -13.86
C ARG A 766 -32.04 9.57 -13.93
N ASN A 767 -32.87 10.58 -13.71
CA ASN A 767 -32.51 12.00 -13.69
C ASN A 767 -31.71 12.44 -14.92
N GLU A 768 -30.50 12.97 -14.71
CA GLU A 768 -29.58 13.46 -15.74
C GLU A 768 -29.10 12.34 -16.68
N ARG A 769 -29.50 11.08 -16.44
CA ARG A 769 -29.24 9.92 -17.30
C ARG A 769 -30.35 9.65 -18.30
N VAL A 770 -31.32 10.54 -18.43
CA VAL A 770 -32.35 10.46 -19.46
C VAL A 770 -32.45 11.82 -20.14
N THR A 771 -32.36 11.86 -21.47
CA THR A 771 -32.64 13.10 -22.20
C THR A 771 -34.12 13.26 -22.44
N GLN A 772 -34.52 14.50 -22.68
CA GLN A 772 -35.87 14.80 -23.14
C GLN A 772 -36.20 14.04 -24.45
N ALA A 773 -37.44 13.60 -24.60
CA ALA A 773 -37.97 13.03 -25.83
C ALA A 773 -37.89 14.04 -26.99
N GLY A 774 -37.67 13.56 -28.22
CA GLY A 774 -37.57 14.41 -29.41
C GLY A 774 -38.89 15.10 -29.78
N ALA A 775 -40.03 14.58 -29.30
CA ALA A 775 -41.34 15.16 -29.52
C ALA A 775 -41.45 16.56 -28.89
N ARG A 776 -42.04 17.50 -29.64
CA ARG A 776 -42.26 18.87 -29.15
C ARG A 776 -43.20 18.83 -27.96
N ALA A 777 -42.77 19.37 -26.83
CA ALA A 777 -43.62 19.51 -25.64
C ALA A 777 -44.91 20.25 -26.02
N ALA A 778 -46.03 19.55 -25.86
CA ALA A 778 -47.37 20.04 -26.13
C ALA A 778 -48.25 19.82 -24.90
N ALA A 779 -49.30 20.62 -24.76
CA ALA A 779 -50.33 20.33 -23.77
C ALA A 779 -50.97 18.97 -24.08
N PRO A 780 -51.33 18.18 -23.05
CA PRO A 780 -51.94 16.88 -23.27
C PRO A 780 -53.26 17.04 -24.05
N ALA A 781 -53.48 16.17 -25.04
CA ALA A 781 -54.66 16.24 -25.92
C ALA A 781 -55.98 15.91 -25.20
N ARG A 782 -55.89 15.24 -24.05
CA ARG A 782 -56.99 14.88 -23.15
C ARG A 782 -56.59 15.19 -21.70
N PRO A 783 -57.54 15.34 -20.76
CA PRO A 783 -57.21 15.50 -19.35
C PRO A 783 -56.38 14.31 -18.84
N ILE A 784 -55.17 14.58 -18.36
CA ILE A 784 -54.28 13.58 -17.73
C ILE A 784 -54.34 13.79 -16.23
N ARG A 785 -54.61 12.71 -15.49
CA ARG A 785 -54.61 12.73 -14.04
C ARG A 785 -53.17 12.84 -13.52
N LEU A 786 -52.86 13.85 -12.72
CA LEU A 786 -51.57 14.02 -12.05
C LEU A 786 -51.76 13.83 -10.55
N ILE A 787 -51.24 12.74 -10.01
CA ILE A 787 -51.32 12.42 -8.59
C ILE A 787 -50.05 12.91 -7.89
N ILE A 788 -50.24 13.81 -6.92
CA ILE A 788 -49.18 14.30 -6.03
C ILE A 788 -49.32 13.58 -4.69
N HIS A 789 -48.45 12.62 -4.45
CA HIS A 789 -48.34 11.95 -3.17
C HIS A 789 -47.36 12.68 -2.24
N ILE A 790 -47.91 13.19 -1.15
CA ILE A 790 -47.17 13.84 -0.07
C ILE A 790 -46.92 12.81 1.03
N GLY A 791 -45.71 12.26 1.07
CA GLY A 791 -45.31 11.32 2.11
C GLY A 791 -44.86 12.05 3.38
N ALA A 792 -45.37 11.67 4.54
CA ALA A 792 -44.74 12.05 5.79
C ALA A 792 -43.62 11.04 6.13
N THR A 793 -42.50 11.50 6.66
CA THR A 793 -41.34 10.65 6.94
C THR A 793 -41.71 9.46 7.83
N LYS A 794 -41.22 8.26 7.48
CA LYS A 794 -41.49 6.99 8.19
C LYS A 794 -42.98 6.55 8.21
N THR A 795 -43.82 7.02 7.29
CA THR A 795 -45.19 6.49 7.06
C THR A 795 -45.24 5.32 6.06
N GLY A 796 -44.11 4.64 5.81
CA GLY A 796 -44.04 3.59 4.78
C GLY A 796 -44.02 4.10 3.34
N SER A 797 -44.12 5.41 3.12
CA SER A 797 -44.04 6.05 1.79
C SER A 797 -42.76 5.71 1.01
N THR A 798 -41.64 5.43 1.70
CA THR A 798 -40.41 4.96 1.06
C THR A 798 -40.61 3.61 0.36
N ALA A 799 -41.34 2.67 0.97
CA ALA A 799 -41.61 1.35 0.37
C ALA A 799 -42.49 1.47 -0.87
N LEU A 800 -43.51 2.32 -0.83
CA LEU A 800 -44.35 2.66 -1.98
C LEU A 800 -43.53 3.30 -3.12
N GLN A 801 -42.59 4.19 -2.80
CA GLN A 801 -41.70 4.80 -3.79
C GLN A 801 -40.76 3.79 -4.44
N HIS A 802 -40.18 2.86 -3.67
CA HIS A 802 -39.36 1.77 -4.20
C HIS A 802 -40.18 0.85 -5.11
N LEU A 803 -41.39 0.47 -4.69
CA LEU A 803 -42.31 -0.32 -5.51
C LEU A 803 -42.51 0.32 -6.89
N MET A 804 -42.80 1.62 -6.95
CA MET A 804 -42.99 2.33 -8.22
C MET A 804 -41.69 2.52 -9.00
N ASP A 805 -40.57 2.81 -8.32
CA ASP A 805 -39.25 2.99 -8.92
C ASP A 805 -38.78 1.71 -9.61
N ASP A 806 -38.94 0.55 -8.96
CA ASP A 806 -38.48 -0.74 -9.46
C ASP A 806 -39.37 -1.29 -10.58
N ASN A 807 -40.64 -0.88 -10.63
CA ASN A 807 -41.65 -1.39 -11.56
C ASN A 807 -42.10 -0.39 -12.64
N ARG A 808 -41.32 0.67 -12.94
CA ARG A 808 -41.67 1.65 -13.98
C ARG A 808 -42.11 1.04 -15.31
N PRO A 809 -41.43 0.01 -15.88
CA PRO A 809 -41.87 -0.57 -17.14
C PRO A 809 -43.29 -1.16 -17.07
N ALA A 810 -43.61 -1.85 -15.98
CA ALA A 810 -44.94 -2.43 -15.77
C ALA A 810 -46.02 -1.35 -15.60
N LEU A 811 -45.73 -0.31 -14.82
CA LEU A 811 -46.62 0.85 -14.65
C LEU A 811 -46.89 1.54 -16.00
N LEU A 812 -45.84 1.78 -16.78
CA LEU A 812 -45.95 2.50 -18.05
C LEU A 812 -46.84 1.74 -19.06
N ARG A 813 -46.71 0.41 -19.12
CA ARG A 813 -47.59 -0.45 -19.94
C ARG A 813 -49.05 -0.42 -19.48
N ALA A 814 -49.29 -0.21 -18.20
CA ALA A 814 -50.62 -0.05 -17.63
C ALA A 814 -51.18 1.39 -17.76
N GLY A 815 -50.49 2.30 -18.44
CA GLY A 815 -50.93 3.69 -18.62
C GLY A 815 -50.65 4.60 -17.42
N ILE A 816 -49.86 4.14 -16.44
CA ILE A 816 -49.45 4.87 -15.25
C ILE A 816 -47.98 5.24 -15.37
N TRP A 817 -47.65 6.52 -15.40
CA TRP A 817 -46.27 6.97 -15.50
C TRP A 817 -45.74 7.47 -14.15
N TYR A 818 -44.76 6.76 -13.61
CA TYR A 818 -43.91 7.22 -12.51
C TYR A 818 -42.58 7.71 -13.09
N PRO A 819 -42.36 9.04 -13.21
CA PRO A 819 -41.22 9.55 -13.97
C PRO A 819 -39.87 9.06 -13.45
N GLU A 820 -38.94 8.91 -14.38
CA GLU A 820 -37.55 8.55 -14.13
C GLU A 820 -36.67 9.78 -13.83
N THR A 821 -37.23 10.98 -14.00
CA THR A 821 -36.57 12.26 -13.73
C THR A 821 -37.18 12.97 -12.52
N GLY A 822 -36.45 13.95 -11.97
CA GLY A 822 -36.90 14.72 -10.79
C GLY A 822 -36.71 14.01 -9.45
N LEU A 823 -36.02 12.87 -9.44
CA LEU A 823 -35.76 12.05 -8.27
C LEU A 823 -34.60 12.63 -7.43
N LEU A 824 -34.71 12.59 -6.11
CA LEU A 824 -33.62 12.82 -5.16
C LEU A 824 -33.20 11.47 -4.56
N ARG A 825 -32.20 10.85 -5.18
CA ARG A 825 -31.64 9.55 -4.77
C ARG A 825 -30.27 9.73 -4.12
N GLN A 826 -30.08 9.10 -2.98
CA GLN A 826 -28.76 8.97 -2.36
C GLN A 826 -28.12 7.70 -2.89
N ILE A 827 -27.17 7.85 -3.81
CA ILE A 827 -26.61 6.69 -4.51
C ILE A 827 -25.90 5.73 -3.55
N ASP A 828 -25.22 6.27 -2.54
CA ASP A 828 -24.50 5.49 -1.52
C ASP A 828 -25.43 4.93 -0.42
N ARG A 829 -26.72 5.27 -0.45
CA ARG A 829 -27.74 4.83 0.53
C ARG A 829 -29.03 4.48 -0.21
N PRO A 830 -29.04 3.41 -1.01
CA PRO A 830 -30.16 3.09 -1.90
C PRO A 830 -31.49 2.84 -1.16
N SER A 831 -31.46 2.45 0.12
CA SER A 831 -32.65 2.31 0.99
C SER A 831 -33.24 3.64 1.47
N LYS A 832 -32.59 4.77 1.16
CA LYS A 832 -33.03 6.12 1.48
C LYS A 832 -33.41 6.85 0.19
N GLN A 833 -34.70 6.90 -0.10
CA GLN A 833 -35.25 7.58 -1.27
C GLN A 833 -36.11 8.77 -0.84
N ALA A 834 -35.79 9.97 -1.35
CA ALA A 834 -36.62 11.16 -1.16
C ALA A 834 -37.58 11.40 -2.34
N GLY A 835 -37.73 10.42 -3.24
CA GLY A 835 -38.67 10.45 -4.36
C GLY A 835 -38.48 11.65 -5.27
N HIS A 836 -39.57 12.19 -5.79
CA HIS A 836 -39.64 13.28 -6.77
C HIS A 836 -39.36 14.69 -6.20
N ALA A 837 -38.52 14.82 -5.17
CA ALA A 837 -38.30 16.08 -4.45
C ALA A 837 -37.80 17.24 -5.33
N ARG A 838 -37.12 16.97 -6.46
CA ARG A 838 -36.57 18.04 -7.31
C ARG A 838 -37.66 18.88 -8.01
N PHE A 839 -38.87 18.33 -8.19
CA PHE A 839 -40.00 19.07 -8.75
C PHE A 839 -40.40 20.28 -7.89
N MET A 840 -40.24 20.20 -6.56
CA MET A 840 -40.50 21.34 -5.66
C MET A 840 -39.56 22.50 -5.92
N ALA A 841 -38.26 22.21 -6.01
CA ALA A 841 -37.25 23.23 -6.24
C ALA A 841 -37.46 23.93 -7.59
N GLU A 842 -37.91 23.18 -8.59
CA GLU A 842 -38.23 23.75 -9.91
C GLU A 842 -39.49 24.61 -9.90
N ALA A 843 -40.58 24.12 -9.29
CA ALA A 843 -41.84 24.86 -9.18
C ALA A 843 -41.65 26.20 -8.45
N ARG A 844 -40.86 26.24 -7.36
CA ARG A 844 -40.56 27.47 -6.60
C ARG A 844 -39.73 28.49 -7.40
N ARG A 845 -38.81 28.01 -8.24
CA ARG A 845 -37.91 28.86 -9.05
C ARG A 845 -38.52 29.27 -10.39
N GLY A 846 -39.70 28.76 -10.73
CA GLY A 846 -40.31 28.96 -12.05
C GLY A 846 -39.53 28.29 -13.19
N GLY A 847 -38.75 27.24 -12.91
CA GLY A 847 -38.10 26.45 -13.95
C GLY A 847 -39.11 25.63 -14.75
N THR A 848 -38.76 25.14 -15.94
CA THR A 848 -39.70 24.40 -16.81
C THR A 848 -39.13 23.10 -17.39
N ALA A 849 -37.89 22.73 -17.05
CA ALA A 849 -37.20 21.58 -17.59
C ALA A 849 -37.90 20.25 -17.28
N LEU A 850 -38.19 19.92 -16.01
CA LEU A 850 -38.83 18.63 -15.69
C LEU A 850 -40.28 18.58 -16.15
N ARG A 851 -41.01 19.70 -16.07
CA ARG A 851 -42.35 19.82 -16.66
C ARG A 851 -42.33 19.57 -18.17
N ARG A 852 -41.36 20.17 -18.88
CA ARG A 852 -41.20 19.98 -20.33
C ARG A 852 -40.85 18.54 -20.66
N HIS A 853 -40.03 17.88 -19.83
CA HIS A 853 -39.75 16.45 -19.94
C HIS A 853 -41.03 15.60 -19.91
N ILE A 854 -41.91 15.85 -18.93
CA ILE A 854 -43.22 15.19 -18.84
C ILE A 854 -44.04 15.46 -20.11
N LEU A 855 -44.19 16.73 -20.53
CA LEU A 855 -45.00 17.07 -21.70
C LEU A 855 -44.49 16.47 -23.02
N SER A 856 -43.17 16.48 -23.26
CA SER A 856 -42.60 15.82 -24.43
C SER A 856 -42.71 14.30 -24.38
N GLY A 857 -42.61 13.70 -23.18
CA GLY A 857 -42.78 12.26 -23.04
C GLY A 857 -44.22 11.82 -23.29
N LEU A 858 -45.21 12.58 -22.81
CA LEU A 858 -46.62 12.36 -23.15
C LEU A 858 -46.84 12.47 -24.66
N ALA A 859 -46.26 13.48 -25.32
CA ALA A 859 -46.36 13.63 -26.76
C ALA A 859 -45.72 12.45 -27.52
N ALA A 860 -44.61 11.90 -27.03
CA ALA A 860 -43.96 10.72 -27.61
C ALA A 860 -44.74 9.42 -27.39
N MET A 861 -45.37 9.25 -26.22
CA MET A 861 -46.14 8.05 -25.87
C MET A 861 -47.61 8.09 -26.33
N GLY A 862 -48.10 9.24 -26.80
CA GLY A 862 -49.47 9.45 -27.28
C GLY A 862 -50.53 9.24 -26.18
N ASP A 863 -51.70 8.75 -26.56
CA ASP A 863 -52.85 8.53 -25.66
C ASP A 863 -52.72 7.27 -24.78
N ARG A 864 -51.51 6.74 -24.60
CA ARG A 864 -51.26 5.55 -23.77
C ARG A 864 -51.30 5.85 -22.28
N ILE A 865 -50.82 7.03 -21.89
CA ILE A 865 -50.74 7.43 -20.48
C ILE A 865 -52.03 8.13 -20.07
N HIS A 866 -52.65 7.67 -18.98
CA HIS A 866 -53.82 8.33 -18.39
C HIS A 866 -53.52 8.92 -17.00
N THR A 867 -52.45 8.46 -16.34
CA THR A 867 -52.10 8.91 -15.00
C THR A 867 -50.59 9.12 -14.87
N VAL A 868 -50.18 10.23 -14.26
CA VAL A 868 -48.80 10.52 -13.86
C VAL A 868 -48.74 10.63 -12.35
N ILE A 869 -47.73 10.03 -11.71
CA ILE A 869 -47.59 10.03 -10.25
C ILE A 869 -46.27 10.69 -9.85
N LEU A 870 -46.35 11.76 -9.05
CA LEU A 870 -45.22 12.37 -8.38
C LEU A 870 -45.32 12.07 -6.88
N SER A 871 -44.34 11.36 -6.35
CA SER A 871 -44.33 10.92 -4.95
C SER A 871 -43.03 11.34 -4.27
N SER A 872 -43.12 12.05 -3.14
CA SER A 872 -41.95 12.43 -2.35
C SER A 872 -42.32 12.70 -0.89
N GLU A 873 -41.41 12.32 0.03
CA GLU A 873 -41.52 12.72 1.43
C GLU A 873 -41.15 14.20 1.66
N ALA A 874 -40.32 14.77 0.78
CA ALA A 874 -39.89 16.16 0.88
C ALA A 874 -41.05 17.14 0.62
N PHE A 875 -42.10 16.72 -0.09
CA PHE A 875 -43.30 17.55 -0.29
C PHE A 875 -43.96 17.93 1.04
N PHE A 876 -43.87 17.07 2.06
CA PHE A 876 -44.42 17.35 3.38
C PHE A 876 -43.60 18.40 4.15
N LEU A 877 -42.29 18.42 3.92
CA LEU A 877 -41.36 19.34 4.59
C LEU A 877 -41.37 20.75 3.99
N GLU A 878 -42.07 20.95 2.88
CA GLU A 878 -42.14 22.22 2.15
C GLU A 878 -43.52 22.88 2.38
N PRO A 879 -43.59 24.00 3.13
CA PRO A 879 -44.85 24.70 3.41
C PRO A 879 -45.60 25.17 2.15
N ASP A 880 -44.84 25.43 1.06
CA ASP A 880 -45.30 25.90 -0.25
C ASP A 880 -45.56 24.74 -1.23
N SER A 881 -45.78 23.51 -0.77
CA SER A 881 -46.00 22.33 -1.63
C SER A 881 -47.15 22.49 -2.64
N THR A 882 -48.12 23.35 -2.35
CA THR A 882 -49.21 23.74 -3.27
C THR A 882 -48.73 24.41 -4.56
N ALA A 883 -47.49 24.90 -4.60
CA ALA A 883 -46.88 25.42 -5.82
C ALA A 883 -46.81 24.36 -6.94
N LEU A 884 -46.78 23.07 -6.61
CA LEU A 884 -46.80 21.99 -7.60
C LEU A 884 -48.10 21.97 -8.42
N ALA A 885 -49.26 22.16 -7.79
CA ALA A 885 -50.53 22.20 -8.52
C ALA A 885 -50.54 23.33 -9.56
N LYS A 886 -50.02 24.51 -9.18
CA LYS A 886 -49.88 25.66 -10.09
C LYS A 886 -48.84 25.43 -11.18
N HIS A 887 -47.87 24.56 -10.95
CA HIS A 887 -46.82 24.21 -11.91
C HIS A 887 -47.35 23.34 -13.06
N PHE A 888 -48.45 22.62 -12.84
CA PHE A 888 -49.09 21.73 -13.81
C PHE A 888 -50.53 22.17 -14.13
N PRO A 889 -50.74 23.37 -14.72
CA PRO A 889 -52.07 23.90 -14.97
C PRO A 889 -52.87 23.12 -16.03
N ASP A 890 -52.20 22.32 -16.86
CA ASP A 890 -52.80 21.55 -17.96
C ASP A 890 -53.19 20.11 -17.54
N PHE A 891 -53.10 19.79 -16.25
CA PHE A 891 -53.35 18.45 -15.71
C PHE A 891 -54.53 18.47 -14.72
N ASP A 892 -55.22 17.34 -14.60
CA ASP A 892 -56.20 17.12 -13.54
C ASP A 892 -55.45 16.69 -12.28
N VAL A 893 -55.15 17.66 -11.40
CA VAL A 893 -54.25 17.45 -10.26
C VAL A 893 -55.03 16.93 -9.05
N GLU A 894 -54.63 15.76 -8.56
CA GLU A 894 -55.09 15.19 -7.29
C GLU A 894 -53.94 15.13 -6.29
N MET A 895 -54.26 15.28 -5.01
CA MET A 895 -53.29 15.20 -3.93
C MET A 895 -53.71 14.13 -2.93
N ILE A 896 -52.77 13.27 -2.56
CA ILE A 896 -52.93 12.31 -1.48
C ILE A 896 -51.86 12.54 -0.42
N VAL A 897 -52.28 12.54 0.84
CA VAL A 897 -51.37 12.70 2.00
C VAL A 897 -51.70 11.70 3.09
N TYR A 898 -50.65 11.09 3.64
CA TYR A 898 -50.75 10.24 4.81
C TYR A 898 -50.34 11.00 6.04
N LEU A 899 -51.30 11.25 6.93
CA LEU A 899 -51.06 11.93 8.20
C LEU A 899 -50.75 10.90 9.28
N ARG A 900 -49.64 11.14 9.98
CA ARG A 900 -49.27 10.41 11.20
C ARG A 900 -49.58 11.28 12.41
N ARG A 901 -49.87 10.69 13.57
CA ARG A 901 -50.07 11.45 14.81
C ARG A 901 -48.90 12.42 15.05
N GLN A 902 -49.19 13.70 15.32
CA GLN A 902 -48.21 14.79 15.22
C GLN A 902 -46.96 14.61 16.08
N ASP A 903 -47.12 14.08 17.28
CA ASP A 903 -46.03 13.80 18.20
C ASP A 903 -45.17 12.62 17.75
N GLU A 904 -45.78 11.54 17.25
CA GLU A 904 -45.04 10.43 16.64
C GLU A 904 -44.30 10.85 15.36
N TRP A 905 -44.91 11.72 14.56
CA TRP A 905 -44.25 12.35 13.43
C TRP A 905 -43.06 13.18 13.90
N ALA A 906 -43.23 14.04 14.92
CA ALA A 906 -42.15 14.86 15.46
C ALA A 906 -40.98 14.01 15.96
N ASN A 907 -41.28 12.93 16.68
CA ASN A 907 -40.29 11.98 17.16
C ASN A 907 -39.51 11.31 16.01
N ALA A 908 -40.22 10.77 15.03
CA ALA A 908 -39.60 10.11 13.88
C ALA A 908 -38.82 11.08 12.98
N GLN A 909 -39.33 12.30 12.82
CA GLN A 909 -38.70 13.35 12.02
C GLN A 909 -37.39 13.83 12.65
N TYR A 910 -37.37 14.00 13.97
CA TYR A 910 -36.15 14.36 14.70
C TYR A 910 -35.06 13.31 14.51
N ALA A 911 -35.41 12.04 14.71
CA ALA A 911 -34.47 10.93 14.49
C ALA A 911 -33.89 10.94 13.06
N GLU A 912 -34.72 11.23 12.06
CA GLU A 912 -34.28 11.31 10.67
C GLU A 912 -33.37 12.54 10.40
N PHE A 913 -33.64 13.69 11.01
CA PHE A 913 -32.80 14.90 10.87
C PHE A 913 -31.47 14.81 11.61
N VAL A 914 -31.41 14.02 12.68
CA VAL A 914 -30.17 13.79 13.44
C VAL A 914 -29.35 12.65 12.83
N ALA A 915 -29.95 11.48 12.63
CA ALA A 915 -29.26 10.24 12.26
C ALA A 915 -29.73 9.62 10.93
N GLY A 916 -30.70 10.23 10.25
CA GLY A 916 -31.22 9.73 8.98
C GLY A 916 -30.37 10.13 7.77
N GLY A 917 -29.75 11.32 7.80
CA GLY A 917 -28.77 11.75 6.79
C GLY A 917 -29.36 11.96 5.39
N ALA A 918 -30.55 12.55 5.26
CA ALA A 918 -31.19 12.71 3.95
C ALA A 918 -31.47 14.15 3.52
N ILE A 919 -31.84 15.03 4.46
CA ILE A 919 -32.40 16.35 4.13
C ILE A 919 -31.80 17.47 5.03
N SER A 920 -31.31 17.13 6.22
CA SER A 920 -30.70 18.09 7.15
C SER A 920 -29.70 17.41 8.11
N ARG A 921 -28.95 18.22 8.84
CA ARG A 921 -28.03 17.83 9.91
C ARG A 921 -28.40 18.63 11.16
N GLU A 922 -29.31 18.07 11.95
CA GLU A 922 -29.76 18.73 13.17
C GLU A 922 -28.81 18.43 14.33
N ALA A 923 -28.43 19.48 15.05
CA ALA A 923 -27.51 19.37 16.19
C ALA A 923 -28.16 19.81 17.50
N LEU A 924 -29.31 20.49 17.43
CA LEU A 924 -30.02 20.94 18.62
C LEU A 924 -30.70 19.78 19.36
N PRO A 925 -30.76 19.83 20.70
CA PRO A 925 -31.59 18.94 21.48
C PRO A 925 -33.06 18.93 21.03
N PHE A 926 -33.77 17.84 21.29
CA PHE A 926 -35.14 17.63 20.82
C PHE A 926 -36.09 18.80 21.15
N ALA A 927 -36.07 19.28 22.39
CA ALA A 927 -36.93 20.37 22.84
C ALA A 927 -36.66 21.69 22.10
N ASP A 928 -35.39 22.00 21.84
CA ASP A 928 -34.97 23.21 21.15
C ASP A 928 -35.35 23.14 19.67
N TRP A 929 -35.14 21.99 19.02
CA TRP A 929 -35.60 21.75 17.65
C TRP A 929 -37.12 21.89 17.52
N LEU A 930 -37.87 21.36 18.48
CA LEU A 930 -39.33 21.43 18.50
C LEU A 930 -39.84 22.87 18.61
N SER A 931 -39.13 23.73 19.35
CA SER A 931 -39.53 25.14 19.54
C SER A 931 -39.29 26.03 18.31
N LYS A 932 -38.60 25.55 17.27
CA LYS A 932 -38.37 26.32 16.03
C LYS A 932 -39.70 26.67 15.34
N PRO A 933 -39.90 27.93 14.88
CA PRO A 933 -41.08 28.30 14.11
C PRO A 933 -41.31 27.42 12.87
N ALA A 934 -40.24 27.02 12.19
CA ALA A 934 -40.32 26.11 11.05
C ALA A 934 -40.87 24.73 11.43
N THR A 935 -40.43 24.16 12.56
CA THR A 935 -40.93 22.86 13.07
C THR A 935 -42.39 22.97 13.51
N GLN A 936 -42.75 24.03 14.23
CA GLN A 936 -44.13 24.29 14.65
C GLN A 936 -45.08 24.40 13.45
N SER A 937 -44.64 25.04 12.36
CA SER A 937 -45.41 25.12 11.11
C SER A 937 -45.69 23.75 10.47
N LEU A 938 -44.75 22.79 10.59
CA LEU A 938 -44.94 21.44 10.07
C LEU A 938 -45.92 20.60 10.90
N LEU A 939 -46.20 20.98 12.15
CA LEU A 939 -47.21 20.33 13.00
C LEU A 939 -48.64 20.88 12.74
N ASP A 940 -48.77 21.99 12.02
CA ASP A 940 -50.06 22.58 11.61
C ASP A 940 -50.62 21.88 10.36
N TYR A 941 -51.15 20.67 10.55
CA TYR A 941 -51.73 19.88 9.46
C TYR A 941 -52.98 20.54 8.86
N ASP A 942 -53.81 21.18 9.69
CA ASP A 942 -55.00 21.91 9.25
C ASP A 942 -54.62 23.10 8.35
N GLY A 943 -53.57 23.84 8.71
CA GLY A 943 -53.03 24.90 7.87
C GLY A 943 -52.49 24.39 6.53
N LEU A 944 -51.77 23.26 6.51
CA LEU A 944 -51.31 22.61 5.27
C LEU A 944 -52.50 22.25 4.36
N LEU A 945 -53.50 21.55 4.91
CA LEU A 945 -54.68 21.11 4.15
C LEU A 945 -55.51 22.28 3.64
N ARG A 946 -55.70 23.34 4.43
CA ARG A 946 -56.40 24.55 3.99
C ARG A 946 -55.72 25.23 2.81
N ARG A 947 -54.38 25.26 2.77
CA ARG A 947 -53.64 25.80 1.61
C ARG A 947 -53.90 24.97 0.35
N TRP A 948 -53.98 23.65 0.47
CA TRP A 948 -54.31 22.75 -0.64
C TRP A 948 -55.78 22.86 -1.08
N LYS A 949 -56.70 23.00 -0.13
CA LYS A 949 -58.13 23.28 -0.37
C LYS A 949 -58.39 24.61 -1.07
N ALA A 950 -57.48 25.57 -0.91
CA ALA A 950 -57.55 26.84 -1.63
C ALA A 950 -57.12 26.72 -3.11
N CYS A 951 -56.45 25.64 -3.53
CA CYS A 951 -55.99 25.46 -4.91
C CYS A 951 -56.57 24.24 -5.64
N LEU A 952 -57.15 23.27 -4.94
CA LEU A 952 -57.78 22.08 -5.51
C LEU A 952 -59.23 21.91 -5.00
N PRO A 953 -60.13 21.32 -5.81
CA PRO A 953 -61.47 20.96 -5.34
C PRO A 953 -61.40 19.86 -4.26
N GLN A 954 -62.40 19.83 -3.36
CA GLN A 954 -62.43 18.88 -2.23
C GLN A 954 -62.35 17.40 -2.69
N SER A 955 -62.96 17.06 -3.83
CA SER A 955 -62.94 15.71 -4.40
C SER A 955 -61.55 15.25 -4.88
N ALA A 956 -60.61 16.19 -5.07
CA ALA A 956 -59.23 15.91 -5.48
C ALA A 956 -58.24 15.87 -4.30
N LEU A 957 -58.74 15.97 -3.06
CA LEU A 957 -57.94 15.97 -1.83
C LEU A 957 -58.20 14.70 -1.02
N HIS A 958 -57.28 13.74 -1.13
CA HIS A 958 -57.33 12.45 -0.44
C HIS A 958 -56.49 12.50 0.83
N VAL A 959 -57.13 12.77 1.97
CA VAL A 959 -56.45 12.79 3.28
C VAL A 959 -56.62 11.42 3.93
N ARG A 960 -55.51 10.73 4.20
CA ARG A 960 -55.48 9.38 4.77
C ARG A 960 -54.77 9.38 6.12
N ARG A 961 -55.14 8.43 6.98
CA ARG A 961 -54.45 8.17 8.26
C ARG A 961 -53.40 7.10 8.07
N TYR A 962 -52.22 7.32 8.63
CA TYR A 962 -51.25 6.25 8.84
C TYR A 962 -51.63 5.44 10.09
N ASP A 963 -52.20 4.24 9.91
CA ASP A 963 -52.78 3.44 11.01
C ASP A 963 -52.17 2.04 11.10
N ARG A 964 -51.03 1.91 11.79
CA ARG A 964 -50.33 0.63 12.04
C ARG A 964 -50.64 0.05 13.44
N SER A 965 -51.88 0.20 13.93
CA SER A 965 -52.26 -0.28 15.26
C SER A 965 -52.13 -1.81 15.40
N ASP A 966 -51.70 -2.28 16.57
CA ASP A 966 -51.55 -3.71 16.87
C ASP A 966 -52.88 -4.46 16.61
N GLY A 967 -52.82 -5.53 15.80
CA GLY A 967 -53.96 -6.37 15.47
C GLY A 967 -54.80 -5.94 14.26
N ARG A 968 -54.40 -4.90 13.50
CA ARG A 968 -54.99 -4.56 12.20
C ARG A 968 -54.00 -4.81 11.04
N ASP A 969 -54.48 -5.48 10.00
CA ASP A 969 -53.74 -5.65 8.74
C ASP A 969 -53.93 -4.40 7.86
N TRP A 970 -53.15 -3.35 8.13
CA TRP A 970 -53.16 -2.11 7.34
C TRP A 970 -51.81 -1.88 6.68
N ASP A 971 -51.84 -1.67 5.37
CA ASP A 971 -50.68 -1.46 4.53
C ASP A 971 -50.89 -0.27 3.59
N ILE A 972 -49.89 0.62 3.54
CA ILE A 972 -49.95 1.86 2.76
C ILE A 972 -50.10 1.59 1.26
N ILE A 973 -49.53 0.50 0.74
CA ILE A 973 -49.63 0.18 -0.70
C ILE A 973 -51.07 -0.16 -1.05
N THR A 974 -51.72 -1.02 -0.25
CA THR A 974 -53.14 -1.37 -0.42
C THR A 974 -54.04 -0.13 -0.27
N ASP A 975 -53.87 0.66 0.80
CA ASP A 975 -54.66 1.88 1.03
C ASP A 975 -54.51 2.91 -0.09
N PHE A 976 -53.29 3.10 -0.60
CA PHE A 976 -52.99 4.00 -1.71
C PHE A 976 -53.68 3.56 -3.00
N THR A 977 -53.60 2.26 -3.28
CA THR A 977 -54.16 1.62 -4.46
C THR A 977 -55.69 1.74 -4.46
N ASP A 978 -56.33 1.42 -3.34
CA ASP A 978 -57.79 1.46 -3.19
C ASP A 978 -58.31 2.90 -3.25
N THR A 979 -57.67 3.82 -2.52
CA THR A 979 -58.07 5.24 -2.44
C THR A 979 -58.02 5.91 -3.81
N LEU A 980 -56.98 5.63 -4.60
CA LEU A 980 -56.78 6.27 -5.89
C LEU A 980 -57.37 5.45 -7.04
N ASN A 981 -57.98 4.29 -6.78
CA ASN A 981 -58.48 3.36 -7.79
C ASN A 981 -57.41 2.96 -8.82
N LEU A 982 -56.27 2.46 -8.34
CA LEU A 982 -55.12 2.04 -9.14
C LEU A 982 -54.72 0.57 -8.85
N PRO A 983 -55.62 -0.42 -9.05
CA PRO A 983 -55.43 -1.83 -8.63
C PRO A 983 -54.11 -2.44 -9.11
N VAL A 984 -53.64 -2.04 -10.31
CA VAL A 984 -52.38 -2.50 -10.89
C VAL A 984 -51.18 -2.30 -9.96
N ILE A 985 -51.16 -1.24 -9.14
CA ILE A 985 -50.05 -0.99 -8.21
C ILE A 985 -50.03 -2.04 -7.08
N GLY A 986 -51.20 -2.50 -6.62
CA GLY A 986 -51.34 -3.50 -5.58
C GLY A 986 -50.86 -4.90 -6.02
N ASP A 987 -50.96 -5.19 -7.31
CA ASP A 987 -50.55 -6.47 -7.90
C ASP A 987 -49.04 -6.55 -8.22
N LEU A 988 -48.30 -5.44 -8.09
CA LEU A 988 -46.87 -5.41 -8.38
C LEU A 988 -46.05 -6.21 -7.34
N PRO A 989 -44.92 -6.80 -7.76
CA PRO A 989 -44.01 -7.47 -6.83
C PRO A 989 -43.54 -6.51 -5.74
N ARG A 990 -43.86 -6.84 -4.47
CA ARG A 990 -43.47 -6.01 -3.33
C ARG A 990 -41.94 -5.95 -3.20
N PRO A 991 -41.37 -4.82 -2.75
CA PRO A 991 -39.93 -4.72 -2.53
C PRO A 991 -39.46 -5.77 -1.51
N ALA A 992 -38.27 -6.32 -1.72
CA ALA A 992 -37.64 -7.23 -0.77
C ALA A 992 -37.51 -6.58 0.62
N ALA A 993 -37.68 -7.38 1.69
CA ALA A 993 -37.76 -6.89 3.07
C ALA A 993 -36.48 -6.18 3.55
N ASP A 994 -35.33 -6.53 2.95
CA ASP A 994 -34.00 -5.95 3.20
C ASP A 994 -33.82 -4.53 2.61
N ARG A 995 -34.60 -4.14 1.60
CA ARG A 995 -34.70 -2.75 1.11
C ARG A 995 -35.51 -1.86 2.06
N GLY A 996 -36.10 -2.45 3.10
CA GLY A 996 -36.69 -1.72 4.22
C GLY A 996 -35.65 -0.94 5.00
N ASN A 997 -36.09 0.09 5.72
CA ASN A 997 -35.22 0.84 6.64
C ASN A 997 -35.02 0.01 7.93
N VAL A 998 -34.24 -1.08 7.85
CA VAL A 998 -34.04 -2.05 8.93
C VAL A 998 -33.11 -1.52 10.03
N ALA A 999 -32.28 -0.52 9.71
CA ALA A 999 -31.39 0.14 10.65
C ALA A 999 -32.18 1.07 11.60
N SER A 1000 -32.57 0.55 12.76
CA SER A 1000 -33.17 1.30 13.85
C SER A 1000 -32.11 1.57 14.91
N LEU A 1001 -31.90 2.85 15.25
CA LEU A 1001 -31.07 3.26 16.37
C LEU A 1001 -31.96 3.63 17.56
N SER A 1002 -31.53 3.34 18.78
CA SER A 1002 -32.25 3.83 19.97
C SER A 1002 -31.99 5.31 20.23
N ALA A 1003 -32.75 5.91 21.17
CA ALA A 1003 -32.67 7.34 21.46
C ALA A 1003 -31.26 7.79 21.84
N CYS A 1004 -30.57 7.04 22.71
CA CYS A 1004 -29.21 7.38 23.14
C CYS A 1004 -28.17 7.34 22.00
N HIS A 1005 -28.33 6.47 20.99
CA HIS A 1005 -27.43 6.41 19.83
C HIS A 1005 -27.70 7.52 18.83
N VAL A 1006 -28.96 7.92 18.66
CA VAL A 1006 -29.29 9.11 17.88
C VAL A 1006 -28.70 10.35 18.55
N GLU A 1007 -28.80 10.46 19.88
CA GLU A 1007 -28.14 11.53 20.63
C GLU A 1007 -26.61 11.48 20.52
N LEU A 1008 -26.00 10.28 20.52
CA LEU A 1008 -24.58 10.12 20.24
C LEU A 1008 -24.22 10.73 18.88
N ILE A 1009 -24.95 10.39 17.81
CA ILE A 1009 -24.73 10.97 16.47
C ILE A 1009 -24.94 12.49 16.47
N ARG A 1010 -25.92 13.01 17.22
CA ARG A 1010 -26.15 14.47 17.35
C ARG A 1010 -24.91 15.21 17.81
N HIS A 1011 -24.12 14.65 18.72
CA HIS A 1011 -22.86 15.26 19.17
C HIS A 1011 -21.82 15.34 18.04
N TYR A 1012 -21.84 14.39 17.10
CA TYR A 1012 -21.02 14.44 15.89
C TYR A 1012 -21.60 15.37 14.82
N ASN A 1013 -22.87 15.79 14.92
CA ASN A 1013 -23.50 16.76 14.01
C ASN A 1013 -22.98 18.20 14.16
N LEU A 1014 -22.19 18.48 15.20
CA LEU A 1014 -21.48 19.75 15.37
C LEU A 1014 -20.06 19.76 14.79
N ARG A 1015 -19.51 18.59 14.43
CA ARG A 1015 -18.13 18.46 13.97
C ARG A 1015 -17.93 18.83 12.49
N GLU A 1016 -16.69 18.95 12.03
CA GLU A 1016 -16.39 19.27 10.63
C GLU A 1016 -16.32 18.02 9.75
N TYR A 1017 -16.79 18.12 8.50
CA TYR A 1017 -16.73 17.06 7.49
C TYR A 1017 -16.31 17.69 6.17
N ASP A 1018 -15.45 17.02 5.39
CA ASP A 1018 -14.96 17.52 4.12
C ASP A 1018 -16.07 17.72 3.07
N THR A 1019 -17.08 16.85 3.06
CA THR A 1019 -18.22 16.93 2.14
C THR A 1019 -19.51 16.44 2.82
N THR A 1020 -20.67 16.79 2.25
CA THR A 1020 -21.96 16.20 2.68
C THR A 1020 -21.92 14.68 2.61
N ASN A 1021 -21.34 14.10 1.55
CA ASN A 1021 -21.22 12.65 1.41
C ASN A 1021 -20.34 12.02 2.50
N ALA A 1022 -19.29 12.70 2.97
CA ALA A 1022 -18.48 12.22 4.09
C ALA A 1022 -19.30 12.13 5.39
N TYR A 1023 -20.17 13.11 5.64
CA TYR A 1023 -21.12 13.04 6.75
C TYR A 1023 -22.14 11.90 6.57
N LEU A 1024 -22.72 11.74 5.37
CA LEU A 1024 -23.67 10.66 5.11
C LEU A 1024 -23.04 9.27 5.23
N GLY A 1025 -21.80 9.13 4.75
CA GLY A 1025 -20.99 7.92 4.88
C GLY A 1025 -20.67 7.62 6.34
N PHE A 1026 -20.32 8.63 7.14
CA PHE A 1026 -20.13 8.49 8.58
C PHE A 1026 -21.39 7.97 9.27
N VAL A 1027 -22.55 8.59 9.02
CA VAL A 1027 -23.82 8.17 9.64
C VAL A 1027 -24.16 6.73 9.27
N GLY A 1028 -23.98 6.34 7.99
CA GLY A 1028 -24.19 4.97 7.52
C GLY A 1028 -23.26 3.97 8.21
N ALA A 1029 -21.94 4.16 8.06
CA ALA A 1029 -20.93 3.26 8.60
C ALA A 1029 -21.01 3.13 10.13
N LEU A 1030 -21.28 4.23 10.84
CA LEU A 1030 -21.45 4.20 12.28
C LEU A 1030 -22.69 3.39 12.67
N THR A 1031 -23.82 3.58 11.97
CA THR A 1031 -25.04 2.83 12.24
C THR A 1031 -24.81 1.33 12.07
N ASP A 1032 -24.15 0.91 10.99
CA ASP A 1032 -23.86 -0.50 10.72
C ASP A 1032 -22.93 -1.10 11.79
N ARG A 1033 -21.82 -0.40 12.10
CA ARG A 1033 -20.87 -0.86 13.13
C ARG A 1033 -21.50 -0.97 14.53
N LEU A 1034 -22.39 -0.06 14.90
CA LEU A 1034 -23.12 -0.13 16.17
C LEU A 1034 -24.09 -1.31 16.21
N LEU A 1035 -24.81 -1.55 15.11
CA LEU A 1035 -25.73 -2.68 15.00
C LEU A 1035 -24.97 -4.02 15.04
N ASP A 1036 -23.85 -4.13 14.33
CA ASP A 1036 -23.00 -5.32 14.34
C ASP A 1036 -22.43 -5.58 15.74
N TRP A 1037 -21.93 -4.53 16.40
CA TRP A 1037 -21.34 -4.65 17.73
C TRP A 1037 -22.36 -5.11 18.78
N ARG A 1038 -23.59 -4.58 18.75
CA ARG A 1038 -24.67 -5.01 19.66
C ARG A 1038 -25.23 -6.38 19.30
N ARG A 1039 -25.39 -6.71 18.01
CA ARG A 1039 -25.84 -8.06 17.57
C ARG A 1039 -24.89 -9.15 18.02
N ALA A 1040 -23.58 -8.92 17.91
CA ALA A 1040 -22.55 -9.86 18.39
C ALA A 1040 -22.60 -10.10 19.92
N ARG A 1041 -23.38 -9.31 20.67
CA ARG A 1041 -23.47 -9.35 22.15
C ARG A 1041 -24.90 -9.54 22.65
N ASP A 1042 -25.85 -9.82 21.75
CA ASP A 1042 -27.28 -9.97 22.06
C ASP A 1042 -27.86 -8.78 22.86
N LEU A 1043 -27.41 -7.57 22.54
CA LEU A 1043 -27.88 -6.33 23.19
C LEU A 1043 -29.06 -5.71 22.41
N PRO A 1044 -30.13 -5.25 23.09
CA PRO A 1044 -31.29 -4.68 22.42
C PRO A 1044 -30.97 -3.32 21.77
N MET A 1045 -31.67 -3.03 20.66
CA MET A 1045 -31.65 -1.76 19.93
C MET A 1045 -33.09 -1.30 19.62
N PRO A 1046 -33.86 -0.84 20.63
CA PRO A 1046 -35.24 -0.38 20.47
C PRO A 1046 -35.35 0.86 19.57
N LYS A 1047 -36.55 1.12 19.05
CA LYS A 1047 -36.84 2.33 18.26
C LYS A 1047 -36.63 3.60 19.10
N PRO A 1048 -36.15 4.70 18.49
CA PRO A 1048 -35.84 5.92 19.24
C PRO A 1048 -37.13 6.62 19.69
N TRP A 1049 -37.18 7.02 20.96
CA TRP A 1049 -38.28 7.79 21.53
C TRP A 1049 -37.74 8.88 22.46
N PHE A 1050 -37.92 10.15 22.10
CA PHE A 1050 -37.39 11.31 22.83
C PHE A 1050 -38.44 12.08 23.62
N LEU A 1051 -39.72 11.82 23.35
CA LEU A 1051 -40.84 12.56 23.93
C LEU A 1051 -41.15 12.08 25.33
N THR A 1052 -41.19 12.99 26.30
CA THR A 1052 -41.86 12.76 27.57
C THR A 1052 -43.38 12.80 27.39
N ASP A 1053 -44.13 12.16 28.29
CA ASP A 1053 -45.60 12.19 28.28
C ASP A 1053 -46.14 13.61 28.26
N THR A 1054 -45.59 14.49 29.10
CA THR A 1054 -45.97 15.90 29.16
C THR A 1054 -45.73 16.64 27.84
N LEU A 1055 -44.66 16.31 27.10
CA LEU A 1055 -44.37 16.96 25.82
C LEU A 1055 -45.26 16.43 24.69
N SER A 1056 -45.52 15.12 24.69
CA SER A 1056 -46.47 14.45 23.80
C SER A 1056 -47.88 15.04 23.97
N ASP A 1057 -48.36 15.16 25.21
CA ASP A 1057 -49.66 15.78 25.52
C ASP A 1057 -49.74 17.23 25.05
N ARG A 1058 -48.65 18.00 25.21
CA ARG A 1058 -48.58 19.39 24.75
C ARG A 1058 -48.72 19.51 23.24
N ILE A 1059 -47.99 18.68 22.48
CA ILE A 1059 -48.07 18.67 21.00
C ILE A 1059 -49.51 18.37 20.56
N MET A 1060 -50.12 17.34 21.15
CA MET A 1060 -51.48 16.94 20.79
C MET A 1060 -52.53 17.98 21.22
N ALA A 1061 -52.38 18.61 22.38
CA ALA A 1061 -53.26 19.68 22.84
C ALA A 1061 -53.22 20.92 21.93
N GLN A 1062 -52.02 21.28 21.43
CA GLN A 1062 -51.88 22.37 20.45
C GLN A 1062 -52.54 22.03 19.11
N ALA A 1063 -52.47 20.77 18.68
CA ALA A 1063 -53.07 20.30 17.44
C ALA A 1063 -54.58 20.00 17.54
N ALA A 1064 -55.15 19.93 18.75
CA ALA A 1064 -56.50 19.41 19.00
C ALA A 1064 -57.60 20.08 18.16
N ARG A 1065 -57.59 21.41 18.05
CA ARG A 1065 -58.59 22.14 17.25
C ARG A 1065 -58.49 21.82 15.75
N GLY A 1066 -57.28 21.72 15.22
CA GLY A 1066 -57.04 21.35 13.82
C GLY A 1066 -57.43 19.89 13.57
N ASN A 1067 -57.04 18.99 14.47
CA ASN A 1067 -57.38 17.56 14.39
C ASN A 1067 -58.90 17.32 14.41
N ALA A 1068 -59.64 18.03 15.26
CA ALA A 1068 -61.10 17.93 15.28
C ALA A 1068 -61.74 18.32 13.94
N ARG A 1069 -61.24 19.37 13.28
CA ARG A 1069 -61.68 19.74 11.92
C ARG A 1069 -61.32 18.68 10.89
N ILE A 1070 -60.09 18.19 10.90
CA ILE A 1070 -59.66 17.14 9.96
C ILE A 1070 -60.51 15.87 10.13
N ALA A 1071 -60.77 15.46 11.36
CA ALA A 1071 -61.59 14.29 11.67
C ALA A 1071 -63.03 14.42 11.16
N GLN A 1072 -63.61 15.63 11.27
CA GLN A 1072 -64.93 15.93 10.77
C GLN A 1072 -64.98 16.02 9.24
N GLU A 1073 -64.01 16.68 8.61
CA GLU A 1073 -64.01 16.96 7.18
C GLU A 1073 -63.55 15.78 6.31
N HIS A 1074 -62.72 14.88 6.84
CA HIS A 1074 -62.07 13.83 6.05
C HIS A 1074 -62.24 12.39 6.57
N PHE A 1075 -62.64 12.19 7.84
CA PHE A 1075 -62.74 10.84 8.42
C PHE A 1075 -64.16 10.47 8.90
N ASP A 1076 -65.16 11.32 8.65
CA ASP A 1076 -66.56 11.16 9.08
C ASP A 1076 -66.71 10.87 10.59
N ARG A 1077 -65.85 11.49 11.43
CA ARG A 1077 -65.87 11.32 12.89
C ARG A 1077 -66.37 12.56 13.60
N SER A 1078 -67.61 12.51 14.09
CA SER A 1078 -68.25 13.59 14.86
C SER A 1078 -67.64 13.83 16.25
N GLY A 1079 -66.83 12.89 16.78
CA GLY A 1079 -66.20 12.96 18.11
C GLY A 1079 -64.86 13.70 18.20
N GLY A 1080 -64.32 14.19 17.07
CA GLY A 1080 -63.16 15.09 17.05
C GLY A 1080 -61.76 14.45 17.16
N ASP A 1081 -61.62 13.12 17.30
CA ASP A 1081 -60.31 12.46 17.33
C ASP A 1081 -59.87 11.96 15.94
N ALA A 1082 -58.84 12.62 15.40
CA ALA A 1082 -58.25 12.32 14.09
C ALA A 1082 -57.34 11.09 14.10
N PHE A 1083 -56.81 10.68 15.25
CA PHE A 1083 -55.78 9.63 15.36
C PHE A 1083 -56.20 8.57 16.39
N PRO A 1084 -55.60 7.36 16.41
CA PRO A 1084 -55.86 6.40 17.48
C PRO A 1084 -55.05 6.76 18.75
N PRO A 1085 -55.36 6.14 19.91
CA PRO A 1085 -54.56 6.28 21.12
C PRO A 1085 -53.08 5.93 20.88
N ARG A 1086 -52.21 6.61 21.63
CA ARG A 1086 -50.75 6.44 21.56
C ARG A 1086 -50.31 5.03 21.98
N ALA A 1087 -49.34 4.45 21.25
CA ALA A 1087 -48.64 3.23 21.68
C ALA A 1087 -47.67 3.49 22.85
N ALA A 1088 -47.40 2.49 23.69
CA ALA A 1088 -46.48 2.63 24.82
C ALA A 1088 -45.05 3.01 24.36
N SER A 1089 -44.36 3.84 25.14
CA SER A 1089 -42.97 4.21 24.87
C SER A 1089 -42.06 2.97 24.95
N PRO A 1090 -41.18 2.75 23.97
CA PRO A 1090 -40.22 1.66 24.05
C PRO A 1090 -39.23 1.88 25.20
N PRO A 1091 -38.67 0.81 25.80
CA PRO A 1091 -37.68 0.93 26.85
C PRO A 1091 -36.41 1.63 26.32
N ASP A 1092 -35.76 2.41 27.18
CA ASP A 1092 -34.51 3.08 26.83
C ASP A 1092 -33.34 2.08 26.76
N SER A 1093 -32.22 2.49 26.14
CA SER A 1093 -31.01 1.68 26.02
C SER A 1093 -29.83 2.33 26.73
N THR A 1094 -29.02 1.51 27.40
CA THR A 1094 -27.73 1.94 27.91
C THR A 1094 -26.70 2.09 26.79
N LEU A 1095 -25.94 3.18 26.82
CA LEU A 1095 -24.80 3.43 25.93
C LEU A 1095 -23.51 2.95 26.59
N TYR A 1096 -22.69 2.18 25.86
CA TYR A 1096 -21.41 1.65 26.37
C TYR A 1096 -20.22 2.46 25.85
N LEU A 1097 -19.12 2.49 26.61
CA LEU A 1097 -17.89 3.20 26.22
C LEU A 1097 -17.32 2.69 24.88
N ALA A 1098 -17.42 1.39 24.61
CA ALA A 1098 -16.98 0.80 23.34
C ALA A 1098 -17.71 1.40 22.13
N GLU A 1099 -18.99 1.75 22.28
CA GLU A 1099 -19.80 2.36 21.21
C GLU A 1099 -19.39 3.81 20.95
N CYS A 1100 -19.00 4.54 22.00
CA CYS A 1100 -18.38 5.86 21.85
C CYS A 1100 -17.04 5.77 21.11
N ASN A 1101 -16.23 4.74 21.39
CA ASN A 1101 -14.96 4.51 20.70
C ASN A 1101 -15.17 4.15 19.22
N ILE A 1102 -16.19 3.33 18.91
CA ILE A 1102 -16.61 3.05 17.53
C ILE A 1102 -16.97 4.36 16.82
N ALA A 1103 -17.78 5.21 17.44
CA ALA A 1103 -18.17 6.50 16.87
C ALA A 1103 -16.97 7.42 16.60
N GLU A 1104 -16.03 7.51 17.54
CA GLU A 1104 -14.84 8.34 17.36
C GLU A 1104 -13.94 7.78 16.26
N ALA A 1105 -13.68 6.47 16.24
CA ALA A 1105 -12.88 5.82 15.21
C ALA A 1105 -13.48 6.00 13.81
N THR A 1106 -14.79 5.78 13.66
CA THR A 1106 -15.51 6.00 12.39
C THR A 1106 -15.47 7.46 11.95
N TYR A 1107 -15.56 8.42 12.88
CA TYR A 1107 -15.39 9.84 12.56
C TYR A 1107 -13.98 10.14 12.07
N GLN A 1108 -12.93 9.67 12.76
CA GLN A 1108 -11.54 9.92 12.35
C GLN A 1108 -11.24 9.33 10.95
N GLU A 1109 -11.79 8.16 10.66
CA GLU A 1109 -11.64 7.47 9.37
C GLU A 1109 -12.30 8.23 8.20
N LEU A 1110 -13.51 8.74 8.42
CA LEU A 1110 -14.37 9.24 7.32
C LEU A 1110 -14.47 10.76 7.25
N ALA A 1111 -14.25 11.48 8.35
CA ALA A 1111 -14.34 12.94 8.38
C ALA A 1111 -13.06 13.64 7.91
N MET A 1112 -11.90 12.96 7.95
CA MET A 1112 -10.60 13.52 7.58
C MET A 1112 -9.88 12.70 6.49
N ARG A 1113 -10.56 12.37 5.38
CA ARG A 1113 -9.86 11.99 4.16
C ARG A 1113 -9.27 13.26 3.54
N ARG A 1114 -8.17 13.77 4.14
CA ARG A 1114 -7.27 14.74 3.51
C ARG A 1114 -6.98 14.21 2.11
N THR A 1115 -7.55 14.84 1.09
CA THR A 1115 -7.12 14.63 -0.28
C THR A 1115 -5.67 15.10 -0.35
N THR A 1116 -4.72 14.18 -0.18
CA THR A 1116 -3.30 14.38 -0.44
C THR A 1116 -3.09 14.44 -1.94
N ARG A 1117 -3.62 15.49 -2.56
CA ARG A 1117 -3.11 16.04 -3.80
C ARG A 1117 -3.13 17.55 -3.60
N PRO A 1118 -1.98 18.25 -3.56
CA PRO A 1118 -1.97 19.67 -3.88
C PRO A 1118 -2.29 19.76 -5.37
N GLY A 1119 -3.58 19.62 -5.70
CA GLY A 1119 -4.08 19.93 -7.03
C GLY A 1119 -3.85 21.41 -7.21
N MET A 1120 -2.82 21.77 -7.94
CA MET A 1120 -2.62 23.14 -8.41
C MET A 1120 -3.85 23.47 -9.26
N VAL A 1121 -4.83 24.14 -8.66
CA VAL A 1121 -6.04 24.56 -9.35
C VAL A 1121 -5.60 25.53 -10.45
N ASN A 1122 -5.70 25.11 -11.70
CA ASN A 1122 -5.34 25.92 -12.85
C ASN A 1122 -6.39 27.03 -13.02
N TYR A 1123 -6.11 28.19 -12.44
CA TYR A 1123 -6.98 29.38 -12.51
C TYR A 1123 -6.85 30.16 -13.82
N GLY A 1124 -6.30 29.55 -14.88
CA GLY A 1124 -6.08 30.19 -16.17
C GLY A 1124 -4.92 31.19 -16.17
N PRO A 1125 -4.73 31.94 -17.27
CA PRO A 1125 -3.50 32.68 -17.59
C PRO A 1125 -3.18 33.88 -16.67
N LEU A 1126 -4.05 34.23 -15.71
CA LEU A 1126 -3.87 35.35 -14.78
C LEU A 1126 -3.67 34.91 -13.31
N ALA A 1127 -3.44 33.62 -13.05
CA ALA A 1127 -3.37 33.01 -11.72
C ALA A 1127 -2.36 33.69 -10.75
N TRP A 1128 -1.25 34.23 -11.25
CA TRP A 1128 -0.23 34.92 -10.44
C TRP A 1128 -0.69 36.25 -9.84
N ARG A 1129 -1.74 36.88 -10.39
CA ARG A 1129 -2.32 38.12 -9.84
C ARG A 1129 -3.31 37.89 -8.70
N ARG A 1130 -3.69 36.64 -8.38
CA ARG A 1130 -4.70 36.35 -7.33
C ARG A 1130 -4.11 36.37 -5.92
N TRP A 1131 -2.94 35.76 -5.73
CA TRP A 1131 -2.30 35.66 -4.41
C TRP A 1131 -1.73 36.99 -3.91
N THR A 1132 -1.52 37.98 -4.79
CA THR A 1132 -1.04 39.30 -4.41
C THR A 1132 -2.11 40.18 -3.76
N PHE A 1133 -3.41 39.96 -4.05
CA PHE A 1133 -4.51 40.72 -3.44
C PHE A 1133 -5.12 40.05 -2.20
N VAL A 1134 -4.89 38.74 -2.00
CA VAL A 1134 -5.38 37.99 -0.83
C VAL A 1134 -4.92 38.62 0.49
N PRO A 1135 -3.66 39.03 0.67
CA PRO A 1135 -3.22 39.67 1.92
C PRO A 1135 -3.88 41.01 2.18
N LEU A 1136 -4.01 41.86 1.16
CA LEU A 1136 -4.63 43.18 1.27
C LEU A 1136 -6.12 43.09 1.65
N MET A 1137 -6.86 42.17 1.01
CA MET A 1137 -8.27 41.97 1.29
C MET A 1137 -8.49 41.24 2.62
N THR A 1138 -7.64 40.27 2.96
CA THR A 1138 -7.63 39.60 4.27
C THR A 1138 -7.38 40.60 5.39
N ALA A 1139 -6.39 41.48 5.23
CA ALA A 1139 -6.11 42.57 6.15
C ALA A 1139 -7.31 43.54 6.22
N GLY A 1140 -7.93 43.87 5.09
CA GLY A 1140 -9.14 44.70 5.04
C GLY A 1140 -10.39 44.08 5.70
N TYR A 1141 -10.50 42.74 5.74
CA TYR A 1141 -11.53 42.03 6.50
C TYR A 1141 -11.17 41.95 7.99
N ALA A 1142 -9.89 41.71 8.32
CA ALA A 1142 -9.41 41.69 9.70
C ALA A 1142 -9.52 43.05 10.40
N MET A 1143 -9.18 44.15 9.71
CA MET A 1143 -9.31 45.53 10.21
C MET A 1143 -10.77 45.94 10.46
N ARG A 1144 -11.73 45.31 9.76
CA ARG A 1144 -13.18 45.50 10.00
C ARG A 1144 -13.75 44.55 11.05
N GLY A 1145 -12.90 43.92 11.87
CA GLY A 1145 -13.29 42.97 12.92
C GLY A 1145 -13.75 41.60 12.39
N LYS A 1146 -13.71 41.35 11.08
CA LYS A 1146 -14.23 40.13 10.44
C LYS A 1146 -13.13 39.08 10.24
N ARG A 1147 -12.45 38.71 11.34
CA ARG A 1147 -11.27 37.81 11.33
C ARG A 1147 -11.55 36.42 10.76
N ILE A 1148 -12.76 35.88 10.97
CA ILE A 1148 -13.16 34.58 10.42
C ILE A 1148 -13.29 34.63 8.90
N LEU A 1149 -13.85 35.72 8.37
CA LEU A 1149 -13.97 35.93 6.92
C LEU A 1149 -12.61 36.19 6.28
N ALA A 1150 -11.72 36.90 6.97
CA ALA A 1150 -10.33 37.07 6.57
C ALA A 1150 -9.63 35.70 6.43
N ARG A 1151 -9.73 34.83 7.45
CA ARG A 1151 -9.14 33.49 7.41
C ARG A 1151 -9.73 32.63 6.29
N ARG A 1152 -11.05 32.62 6.11
CA ARG A 1152 -11.74 31.88 5.03
C ARG A 1152 -11.33 32.37 3.64
N PHE A 1153 -11.23 33.69 3.45
CA PHE A 1153 -10.77 34.24 2.18
C PHE A 1153 -9.29 33.90 1.90
N TRP A 1154 -8.46 33.83 2.93
CA TRP A 1154 -7.06 33.43 2.81
C TRP A 1154 -6.89 31.96 2.42
N THR A 1155 -7.72 31.07 2.98
CA THR A 1155 -7.62 29.62 2.75
C THR A 1155 -8.29 29.15 1.46
N ASP A 1156 -9.43 29.74 1.09
CA ASP A 1156 -10.14 29.43 -0.15
C ASP A 1156 -10.77 30.70 -0.75
N PRO A 1157 -9.97 31.50 -1.49
CA PRO A 1157 -10.45 32.74 -2.10
C PRO A 1157 -11.60 32.52 -3.09
N ALA A 1158 -11.64 31.35 -3.75
CA ALA A 1158 -12.61 31.04 -4.79
C ALA A 1158 -13.99 30.70 -4.21
N GLY A 1159 -14.05 29.75 -3.28
CA GLY A 1159 -15.29 29.42 -2.57
C GLY A 1159 -15.81 30.58 -1.73
N PHE A 1160 -14.90 31.37 -1.13
CA PHE A 1160 -15.29 32.58 -0.40
C PHE A 1160 -15.98 33.60 -1.30
N ALA A 1161 -15.41 33.91 -2.47
CA ALA A 1161 -15.98 34.87 -3.43
C ALA A 1161 -17.33 34.40 -3.98
N LEU A 1162 -17.46 33.10 -4.31
CA LEU A 1162 -18.73 32.49 -4.72
C LEU A 1162 -19.80 32.59 -3.63
N THR A 1163 -19.43 32.47 -2.37
CA THR A 1163 -20.40 32.46 -1.25
C THR A 1163 -20.74 33.87 -0.75
N HIS A 1164 -19.80 34.80 -0.77
CA HIS A 1164 -19.94 36.11 -0.12
C HIS A 1164 -20.03 37.29 -1.10
N TRP A 1165 -19.57 37.13 -2.35
CA TRP A 1165 -19.61 38.19 -3.36
C TRP A 1165 -20.64 37.92 -4.46
N ALA A 1166 -20.90 36.65 -4.78
CA ALA A 1166 -21.98 36.30 -5.69
C ALA A 1166 -23.32 36.77 -5.10
N GLY A 1167 -24.05 37.57 -5.86
CA GLY A 1167 -25.30 38.22 -5.44
C GLY A 1167 -25.15 39.68 -4.97
N ARG A 1168 -24.02 40.09 -4.39
CA ARG A 1168 -23.85 41.47 -3.86
C ARG A 1168 -22.99 42.39 -4.73
N ARG A 1169 -22.03 41.87 -5.49
CA ARG A 1169 -21.17 42.67 -6.41
C ARG A 1169 -20.79 41.86 -7.68
N PRO A 1170 -21.70 41.74 -8.67
CA PRO A 1170 -21.52 40.87 -9.85
C PRO A 1170 -20.31 41.25 -10.72
N GLY A 1171 -19.98 42.54 -10.80
CA GLY A 1171 -18.83 43.03 -11.57
C GLY A 1171 -17.50 42.55 -11.02
N LEU A 1172 -17.36 42.46 -9.69
CA LEU A 1172 -16.13 41.97 -9.05
C LEU A 1172 -15.92 40.48 -9.31
N MET A 1173 -17.02 39.71 -9.35
CA MET A 1173 -17.02 38.28 -9.68
C MET A 1173 -16.62 38.04 -11.15
N LYS A 1174 -17.17 38.81 -12.10
CA LYS A 1174 -16.80 38.72 -13.53
C LYS A 1174 -15.34 39.08 -13.79
N MET A 1175 -14.83 40.12 -13.11
CA MET A 1175 -13.42 40.53 -13.24
C MET A 1175 -12.43 39.50 -12.70
N THR A 1176 -12.85 38.69 -11.72
CA THR A 1176 -11.97 37.72 -11.07
C THR A 1176 -12.14 36.30 -11.61
N PHE A 1177 -13.35 35.84 -11.98
CA PHE A 1177 -13.64 34.42 -12.31
C PHE A 1177 -14.31 34.22 -13.69
N ALA A 1178 -13.79 34.87 -14.74
CA ALA A 1178 -14.39 34.84 -16.09
C ALA A 1178 -14.54 33.45 -16.76
N HIS A 1179 -13.92 32.38 -16.24
CA HIS A 1179 -13.96 31.03 -16.82
C HIS A 1179 -14.65 29.95 -15.97
N LEU A 1180 -15.29 30.29 -14.85
CA LEU A 1180 -16.20 29.32 -14.21
C LEU A 1180 -17.49 29.24 -15.04
N ARG A 1181 -17.49 28.39 -16.08
CA ARG A 1181 -18.72 27.90 -16.70
C ARG A 1181 -19.54 27.17 -15.62
N THR A 1182 -20.63 27.82 -15.21
CA THR A 1182 -21.98 27.30 -14.90
C THR A 1182 -22.21 25.87 -14.35
N ASP A 1183 -21.25 25.21 -13.70
CA ASP A 1183 -21.49 23.90 -13.05
C ASP A 1183 -21.71 24.01 -11.53
N TYR A 1184 -21.66 25.23 -10.98
CA TYR A 1184 -21.94 25.50 -9.56
C TYR A 1184 -23.01 26.58 -9.43
N ALA A 1185 -24.28 26.16 -9.42
CA ALA A 1185 -25.35 26.96 -8.85
C ALA A 1185 -25.36 26.74 -7.33
N PRO A 1186 -25.14 27.76 -6.48
CA PRO A 1186 -25.16 27.56 -5.04
C PRO A 1186 -26.60 27.45 -4.54
N HIS A 1187 -26.85 26.38 -3.80
CA HIS A 1187 -27.91 26.31 -2.80
C HIS A 1187 -27.63 27.37 -1.72
N THR A 1188 -28.46 28.40 -1.62
CA THR A 1188 -28.52 29.29 -0.45
C THR A 1188 -29.53 28.74 0.55
N PRO A 1189 -29.13 28.38 1.79
CA PRO A 1189 -30.04 28.36 2.91
C PRO A 1189 -30.24 29.79 3.43
N HIS A 1190 -31.48 30.14 3.75
CA HIS A 1190 -31.88 31.40 4.35
C HIS A 1190 -31.09 31.70 5.64
N THR A 1191 -30.24 32.74 5.64
CA THR A 1191 -29.79 33.39 6.88
C THR A 1191 -30.76 34.53 7.21
N GLY A 1192 -31.84 34.19 7.92
CA GLY A 1192 -32.53 35.12 8.79
C GLY A 1192 -31.70 35.31 10.07
N ALA A 1193 -31.56 36.56 10.49
CA ALA A 1193 -30.64 36.99 11.53
C ALA A 1193 -30.86 36.30 12.89
N ILE A 1194 -29.76 35.87 13.53
CA ILE A 1194 -29.69 35.79 14.99
C ILE A 1194 -28.43 36.52 15.42
N HIS A 1195 -28.66 37.68 16.02
CA HIS A 1195 -27.72 38.40 16.87
C HIS A 1195 -27.38 37.54 18.09
N ALA A 1196 -26.09 37.51 18.42
CA ALA A 1196 -25.48 37.32 19.75
C ALA A 1196 -26.38 36.83 20.91
N ARG A 1197 -26.13 35.61 21.39
CA ARG A 1197 -25.39 35.34 22.62
C ARG A 1197 -25.02 33.88 22.73
#